data_AF-A0A845X645-F1
#
_entry.id   AF-A0A845X645-F1
#
_cell.length_a   1.000
_cell.length_b   1.000
_cell.length_c   1.000
_cell.angle_alpha   90.00
_cell.angle_beta   90.00
_cell.angle_gamma   90.00
#
_symmetry.space_group_name_H-M   'P 1'
#
loop_
_entity.id
_entity.type
_entity.pdbx_description
1 polymer ?
#
loop_
_entity_poly.entity_id
_entity_poly.type
_entity_poly.pdbx_seq_one_letter_code
_entity_poly.pdbx_strand_id
1 'polypeptide(L)'
;MLTTSHYLSTLTNPVTSPGAGMLVVIDPRVAALEQLITGVRRGAQVLVLNIEQTAIAQITRFLAHHPGFKSLHLIGHGQPGAMQMGASWLDQTELLRHERAVRSWSAFFEPSQFDLLIYGCQVAQGQHGRSFLKTLHRFTGANVAAASRAVGRTSTGQNWSLDQQMGQPDTPLALSITAQDQYSGTLATFNVSTTTDLINSIQAALTNSEADTINLAAGTTFDITSAFTTDVGVGSSFVTTAVAGPTGLPIIHDTFGITIQSDTSGTRATIQRNSSSNFRIFAVAENAILNLTDVIINNGNAADTTTTFGDDGGGLLNVGGTVTITNSEITNNSALDDGGGVLNVGTGSSIATMTISGSTISGNRSSFESGSTFNDGGGGIDNDGNLRSGGAGATLNISNSIISSNTATSGSGGGLRAWDGGNVTITNTQITGNVGGDNGSGTAYGGGLGVGSENGNTPTLTITGSTLTGNTDSTGAADDSSVTGNISTSDISTSGTFSGNTVGTSDALDQIIEGAGTFQVSFVNTSNVTTTVTDAAAGVDLGDFATNSSNAITVTVTNNGSSAITLLDNPPLSSDSRFTISTFTTTSLAAGGGSTTFTITPTTSTAGTLTSTIQFDTSDTTGTGGISADGIFNFDITADVVNDLAVSNASQGAFTLGNTSTDGRIQLTVQSSSQSQVEVLQVTTSSGDTSLFSILPNSFLPSGFAASDQTFLFDVSSLTAGSTVQFSVNGQAISTATTELSTGRFSLQFDLDNDGATDDLSVIVDQVATAIPTGAGGNQSSSTEVIDLSSVSGAQTATFTVYREANFANSVGLYRIDNINGTVNGVSPGDANYAQTAINNRVSGIELAIGNQQTGTATGSLDGGALYAPFIVVNSTISNFLSGSGGEAFFIYTAANSDNTDHIVLLGDNTFGFEDLLGGGDLDFNDVVFNVVIG
;
A
#
# COMPACT_ATOMS: atom_id res chain seq x y z
N MET A 1 -13.11 27.32 6.65
CA MET A 1 -14.29 26.65 7.25
C MET A 1 -15.56 27.10 6.52
N LEU A 2 -16.06 26.29 5.59
CA LEU A 2 -17.45 26.34 5.12
C LEU A 2 -17.92 24.89 5.05
N THR A 3 -18.89 24.59 5.89
CA THR A 3 -19.49 23.27 6.08
C THR A 3 -20.24 22.82 4.83
N THR A 4 -20.02 21.56 4.45
CA THR A 4 -20.81 20.78 3.49
C THR A 4 -22.31 20.94 3.75
N SER A 5 -23.01 21.64 2.86
CA SER A 5 -24.48 21.66 2.84
C SER A 5 -24.96 21.38 1.43
N HIS A 6 -25.62 20.24 1.26
CA HIS A 6 -26.35 19.85 0.06
C HIS A 6 -27.36 20.95 -0.34
N TYR A 7 -27.18 21.56 -1.51
CA TYR A 7 -28.19 22.41 -2.13
C TYR A 7 -29.10 21.55 -3.03
N LEU A 8 -30.23 21.07 -2.51
CA LEU A 8 -31.36 20.66 -3.33
C LEU A 8 -32.30 21.84 -3.51
N SER A 9 -32.43 22.37 -4.73
CA SER A 9 -33.49 23.33 -5.07
C SER A 9 -34.57 22.65 -5.93
N THR A 10 -35.73 22.39 -5.32
CA THR A 10 -36.94 21.96 -6.04
C THR A 10 -37.91 23.14 -6.14
N LEU A 11 -38.04 23.73 -7.34
CA LEU A 11 -39.12 24.68 -7.65
C LEU A 11 -40.07 24.07 -8.68
N THR A 12 -41.24 23.67 -8.19
CA THR A 12 -42.37 23.12 -8.94
C THR A 12 -43.08 24.18 -9.79
N ASN A 13 -43.03 24.07 -11.12
CA ASN A 13 -44.08 24.54 -12.05
C ASN A 13 -43.94 23.82 -13.41
N PRO A 14 -45.03 23.50 -14.13
CA PRO A 14 -45.02 22.61 -15.29
C PRO A 14 -44.72 23.41 -16.57
N VAL A 15 -43.45 23.72 -16.77
CA VAL A 15 -42.85 23.93 -18.08
C VAL A 15 -41.70 22.92 -18.12
N THR A 16 -41.61 22.09 -19.15
CA THR A 16 -40.52 21.11 -19.31
C THR A 16 -39.19 21.85 -19.12
N SER A 17 -38.57 21.65 -17.96
CA SER A 17 -37.36 22.39 -17.61
C SER A 17 -36.24 21.93 -18.56
N PRO A 18 -35.49 22.81 -19.22
CA PRO A 18 -34.50 22.42 -20.24
C PRO A 18 -33.40 21.48 -19.74
N GLY A 19 -33.20 21.39 -18.42
CA GLY A 19 -32.28 20.44 -17.79
C GLY A 19 -32.96 19.25 -17.09
N ALA A 20 -34.28 19.09 -17.19
CA ALA A 20 -34.99 18.00 -16.54
C ALA A 20 -34.47 16.63 -17.04
N GLY A 21 -34.05 15.78 -16.10
CA GLY A 21 -33.46 14.47 -16.41
C GLY A 21 -31.94 14.49 -16.65
N MET A 22 -31.26 15.63 -16.48
CA MET A 22 -29.79 15.69 -16.54
C MET A 22 -29.16 15.52 -15.16
N LEU A 23 -28.12 14.69 -15.07
CA LEU A 23 -27.15 14.70 -13.98
C LEU A 23 -25.86 15.38 -14.45
N VAL A 24 -25.44 16.45 -13.78
CA VAL A 24 -24.20 17.18 -14.05
C VAL A 24 -23.23 16.93 -12.91
N VAL A 25 -22.15 16.23 -13.20
CA VAL A 25 -21.07 15.92 -12.27
C VAL A 25 -19.91 16.87 -12.56
N ILE A 26 -19.42 17.57 -11.54
CA ILE A 26 -18.39 18.59 -11.68
C ILE A 26 -17.24 18.25 -10.73
N ASP A 27 -16.03 18.15 -11.29
CA ASP A 27 -14.81 18.14 -10.49
C ASP A 27 -14.57 19.54 -9.91
N PRO A 28 -14.37 19.70 -8.58
CA PRO A 28 -14.29 21.02 -7.98
C PRO A 28 -13.00 21.79 -8.32
N ARG A 29 -11.99 21.17 -8.95
CA ARG A 29 -10.75 21.85 -9.37
C ARG A 29 -10.93 22.71 -10.62
N VAL A 30 -12.06 22.59 -11.31
CA VAL A 30 -12.35 23.47 -12.44
C VAL A 30 -12.42 24.93 -12.00
N ALA A 31 -11.88 25.77 -12.87
CA ALA A 31 -12.02 27.21 -12.82
C ALA A 31 -13.46 27.68 -12.53
N ALA A 32 -13.58 28.74 -11.74
CA ALA A 32 -14.86 29.43 -11.51
C ALA A 32 -16.05 28.48 -11.24
N LEU A 33 -15.84 27.46 -10.40
CA LEU A 33 -16.82 26.40 -10.08
C LEU A 33 -18.25 26.94 -9.85
N GLU A 34 -18.40 28.03 -9.09
CA GLU A 34 -19.70 28.66 -8.82
C GLU A 34 -20.41 29.16 -10.09
N GLN A 35 -19.66 29.64 -11.09
CA GLN A 35 -20.23 30.02 -12.40
C GLN A 35 -20.75 28.79 -13.15
N LEU A 36 -20.06 27.64 -13.05
CA LEU A 36 -20.53 26.40 -13.65
C LEU A 36 -21.79 25.90 -12.95
N ILE A 37 -21.79 25.83 -11.60
CA ILE A 37 -22.94 25.38 -10.81
C ILE A 37 -24.17 26.23 -11.09
N THR A 38 -24.04 27.56 -11.03
CA THR A 38 -25.16 28.48 -11.30
C THR A 38 -25.54 28.53 -12.77
N GLY A 39 -24.61 28.18 -13.66
CA GLY A 39 -24.77 28.17 -15.11
C GLY A 39 -25.44 26.91 -15.68
N VAL A 40 -25.56 25.84 -14.89
CA VAL A 40 -26.26 24.61 -15.26
C VAL A 40 -27.72 24.92 -15.60
N ARG A 41 -28.24 24.26 -16.64
CA ARG A 41 -29.63 24.43 -17.09
C ARG A 41 -30.61 24.14 -15.95
N ARG A 42 -31.60 25.01 -15.82
CA ARG A 42 -32.68 24.86 -14.83
C ARG A 42 -33.28 23.46 -14.92
N GLY A 43 -33.41 22.80 -13.76
CA GLY A 43 -34.02 21.48 -13.61
C GLY A 43 -33.05 20.30 -13.69
N ALA A 44 -31.78 20.53 -14.01
CA ALA A 44 -30.73 19.52 -13.88
C ALA A 44 -30.32 19.35 -12.41
N GLN A 45 -29.81 18.17 -12.06
CA GLN A 45 -29.21 17.89 -10.77
C GLN A 45 -27.69 18.02 -10.86
N VAL A 46 -27.06 18.58 -9.83
CA VAL A 46 -25.61 18.82 -9.80
C VAL A 46 -24.98 17.99 -8.68
N LEU A 47 -23.91 17.26 -9.01
CA LEU A 47 -23.04 16.56 -8.09
C LEU A 47 -21.63 17.17 -8.19
N VAL A 48 -21.20 17.89 -7.15
CA VAL A 48 -19.80 18.32 -7.03
C VAL A 48 -19.02 17.21 -6.33
N LEU A 49 -17.93 16.75 -6.94
CA LEU A 49 -17.15 15.64 -6.41
C LEU A 49 -16.34 16.03 -5.18
N ASN A 50 -16.15 15.08 -4.27
CA ASN A 50 -15.08 15.11 -3.28
C ASN A 50 -13.77 14.65 -3.95
N ILE A 51 -12.71 15.46 -3.84
CA ILE A 51 -11.40 15.15 -4.44
C ILE A 51 -10.69 13.97 -3.77
N GLU A 52 -11.09 13.57 -2.57
CA GLU A 52 -10.50 12.45 -1.83
C GLU A 52 -11.16 11.09 -2.16
N GLN A 53 -12.17 11.07 -3.03
CA GLN A 53 -12.85 9.82 -3.43
C GLN A 53 -12.84 9.68 -4.96
N THR A 54 -12.77 8.45 -5.47
CA THR A 54 -12.82 8.21 -6.92
C THR A 54 -14.16 8.66 -7.51
N ALA A 55 -14.14 9.22 -8.72
CA ALA A 55 -15.37 9.68 -9.37
C ALA A 55 -16.35 8.52 -9.64
N ILE A 56 -15.85 7.34 -10.04
CA ILE A 56 -16.71 6.19 -10.35
C ILE A 56 -17.51 5.77 -9.11
N ALA A 57 -16.89 5.70 -7.93
CA ALA A 57 -17.59 5.35 -6.70
C ALA A 57 -18.66 6.39 -6.32
N GLN A 58 -18.34 7.68 -6.43
CA GLN A 58 -19.27 8.77 -6.12
C GLN A 58 -20.46 8.81 -7.08
N ILE A 59 -20.22 8.69 -8.39
CA ILE A 59 -21.27 8.66 -9.42
C ILE A 59 -22.17 7.44 -9.22
N THR A 60 -21.58 6.25 -9.02
CA THR A 60 -22.34 5.00 -8.80
C THR A 60 -23.25 5.12 -7.58
N ARG A 61 -22.72 5.61 -6.46
CA ARG A 61 -23.49 5.82 -5.23
C ARG A 61 -24.62 6.84 -5.42
N PHE A 62 -24.36 7.91 -6.17
CA PHE A 62 -25.37 8.94 -6.43
C PHE A 62 -26.52 8.41 -7.30
N LEU A 63 -26.20 7.70 -8.39
CA LEU A 63 -27.17 7.09 -9.30
C LEU A 63 -28.05 6.05 -8.59
N ALA A 64 -27.47 5.25 -7.69
CA ALA A 64 -28.20 4.26 -6.90
C ALA A 64 -29.34 4.87 -6.05
N HIS A 65 -29.20 6.13 -5.63
CA HIS A 65 -30.20 6.84 -4.83
C HIS A 65 -31.15 7.71 -5.68
N HIS A 66 -30.87 7.92 -6.96
CA HIS A 66 -31.60 8.85 -7.84
C HIS A 66 -31.78 8.24 -9.25
N PRO A 67 -32.72 7.31 -9.45
CA PRO A 67 -33.00 6.76 -10.78
C PRO A 67 -33.81 7.72 -11.67
N GLY A 68 -33.80 7.48 -12.98
CA GLY A 68 -34.65 8.18 -13.95
C GLY A 68 -33.99 9.34 -14.67
N PHE A 69 -32.67 9.33 -14.80
CA PHE A 69 -31.94 10.28 -15.64
C PHE A 69 -32.01 9.90 -17.13
N LYS A 70 -31.76 10.88 -17.98
CA LYS A 70 -31.64 10.73 -19.44
C LYS A 70 -30.22 10.94 -19.92
N SER A 71 -29.46 11.74 -19.17
CA SER A 71 -28.09 12.05 -19.54
C SER A 71 -27.19 12.28 -18.33
N LEU A 72 -25.93 11.90 -18.51
CA LEU A 72 -24.83 12.16 -17.60
C LEU A 72 -23.88 13.17 -18.26
N HIS A 73 -23.54 14.21 -17.53
CA HIS A 73 -22.66 15.28 -17.97
C HIS A 73 -21.47 15.34 -17.02
N LEU A 74 -20.25 15.21 -17.53
CA LEU A 74 -19.02 15.23 -16.72
C LEU A 74 -18.22 16.50 -17.04
N ILE A 75 -17.94 17.36 -16.06
CA ILE A 75 -17.19 18.63 -16.22
C ILE A 75 -15.93 18.59 -15.37
N GLY A 76 -14.76 18.81 -15.99
CA GLY A 76 -13.45 18.60 -15.36
C GLY A 76 -12.31 18.88 -16.35
N HIS A 77 -11.07 18.88 -15.89
CA HIS A 77 -9.91 19.07 -16.77
C HIS A 77 -9.68 17.82 -17.63
N GLY A 78 -9.36 18.01 -18.91
CA GLY A 78 -9.19 16.91 -19.86
C GLY A 78 -7.80 16.86 -20.50
N GLN A 79 -7.43 15.64 -20.92
CA GLN A 79 -6.30 15.36 -21.81
C GLN A 79 -6.65 14.17 -22.73
N PRO A 80 -5.88 13.88 -23.80
CA PRO A 80 -6.20 12.78 -24.73
C PRO A 80 -6.43 11.43 -24.02
N GLY A 81 -7.68 10.95 -24.02
CA GLY A 81 -8.07 9.66 -23.43
C GLY A 81 -8.29 9.64 -21.92
N ALA A 82 -8.22 10.79 -21.22
CA ALA A 82 -8.39 10.84 -19.78
C ALA A 82 -9.01 12.17 -19.29
N MET A 83 -9.68 12.13 -18.15
CA MET A 83 -10.30 13.30 -17.52
C MET A 83 -10.08 13.31 -16.01
N GLN A 84 -9.68 14.45 -15.46
CA GLN A 84 -9.40 14.58 -14.03
C GLN A 84 -10.71 14.73 -13.25
N MET A 85 -11.04 13.73 -12.43
CA MET A 85 -12.36 13.61 -11.78
C MET A 85 -12.23 12.91 -10.40
N GLY A 86 -12.41 13.65 -9.31
CA GLY A 86 -12.23 13.13 -7.94
C GLY A 86 -10.77 12.77 -7.65
N ALA A 87 -10.55 11.69 -6.90
CA ALA A 87 -9.21 11.26 -6.47
C ALA A 87 -8.35 10.62 -7.58
N SER A 88 -8.91 10.32 -8.75
CA SER A 88 -8.19 9.64 -9.83
C SER A 88 -8.54 10.21 -11.21
N TRP A 89 -7.74 9.84 -12.21
CA TRP A 89 -8.04 10.11 -13.61
C TRP A 89 -9.09 9.13 -14.11
N LEU A 90 -10.23 9.61 -14.62
CA LEU A 90 -11.12 8.78 -15.41
C LEU A 90 -10.48 8.50 -16.77
N ASP A 91 -9.82 7.36 -16.90
CA ASP A 91 -9.08 6.93 -18.10
C ASP A 91 -9.40 5.47 -18.50
N GLN A 92 -8.67 4.92 -19.48
CA GLN A 92 -8.89 3.55 -19.94
C GLN A 92 -8.66 2.51 -18.82
N THR A 93 -7.65 2.71 -17.98
CA THR A 93 -7.29 1.78 -16.90
C THR A 93 -8.36 1.78 -15.82
N GLU A 94 -8.79 2.97 -15.38
CA GLU A 94 -9.85 3.10 -14.37
C GLU A 94 -11.18 2.52 -14.86
N LEU A 95 -11.52 2.72 -16.13
CA LEU A 95 -12.74 2.15 -16.71
C LEU A 95 -12.71 0.63 -16.71
N LEU A 96 -11.60 0.02 -17.16
CA LEU A 96 -11.44 -1.44 -17.20
C LEU A 96 -11.49 -2.02 -15.78
N ARG A 97 -10.76 -1.42 -14.82
CA ARG A 97 -10.76 -1.86 -13.41
C ARG A 97 -12.17 -1.81 -12.79
N HIS A 98 -13.00 -0.87 -13.20
CA HIS A 98 -14.34 -0.66 -12.65
C HIS A 98 -15.48 -1.00 -13.63
N GLU A 99 -15.26 -1.95 -14.55
CA GLU A 99 -16.22 -2.28 -15.62
C GLU A 99 -17.62 -2.57 -15.05
N ARG A 100 -17.74 -3.40 -14.02
CA ARG A 100 -19.03 -3.76 -13.39
C ARG A 100 -19.77 -2.52 -12.87
N ALA A 101 -19.07 -1.63 -12.16
CA ALA A 101 -19.66 -0.41 -11.62
C ALA A 101 -20.13 0.52 -12.74
N VAL A 102 -19.30 0.73 -13.77
CA VAL A 102 -19.63 1.60 -14.91
C VAL A 102 -20.77 1.02 -15.75
N ARG A 103 -20.81 -0.31 -15.97
CA ARG A 103 -21.93 -1.00 -16.64
C ARG A 103 -23.25 -0.83 -15.89
N SER A 104 -23.20 -0.87 -14.55
CA SER A 104 -24.40 -0.71 -13.71
C SER A 104 -25.09 0.64 -13.88
N TRP A 105 -24.37 1.68 -14.34
CA TRP A 105 -24.93 3.02 -14.53
C TRP A 105 -26.15 2.99 -15.44
N SER A 106 -26.09 2.20 -16.52
CA SER A 106 -27.15 2.06 -17.53
C SER A 106 -28.53 1.75 -16.93
N ALA A 107 -28.59 1.00 -15.81
CA ALA A 107 -29.84 0.63 -15.15
C ALA A 107 -30.58 1.82 -14.49
N PHE A 108 -29.88 2.94 -14.25
CA PHE A 108 -30.44 4.15 -13.64
C PHE A 108 -30.90 5.19 -14.66
N PHE A 109 -30.66 4.95 -15.95
CA PHE A 109 -31.08 5.82 -17.06
C PHE A 109 -32.28 5.24 -17.80
N GLU A 110 -33.00 6.10 -18.54
CA GLU A 110 -34.10 5.65 -19.39
C GLU A 110 -33.58 4.68 -20.49
N PRO A 111 -34.15 3.47 -20.65
CA PRO A 111 -33.59 2.42 -21.52
C PRO A 111 -33.40 2.79 -23.00
N SER A 112 -34.09 3.83 -23.48
CA SER A 112 -34.01 4.32 -24.86
C SER A 112 -33.25 5.64 -25.00
N GLN A 113 -32.78 6.24 -23.90
CA GLN A 113 -32.13 7.54 -23.85
C GLN A 113 -31.11 7.57 -22.72
N PHE A 114 -29.88 7.11 -23.00
CA PHE A 114 -28.71 7.37 -22.16
C PHE A 114 -27.65 8.06 -23.01
N ASP A 115 -27.47 9.36 -22.77
CA ASP A 115 -26.37 10.12 -23.35
C ASP A 115 -25.32 10.47 -22.28
N LEU A 116 -24.04 10.36 -22.64
CA LEU A 116 -22.90 10.72 -21.80
C LEU A 116 -22.08 11.83 -22.49
N LEU A 117 -22.13 13.04 -21.94
CA LEU A 117 -21.43 14.21 -22.47
C LEU A 117 -20.26 14.60 -21.58
N ILE A 118 -19.06 14.67 -22.15
CA ILE A 118 -17.81 14.89 -21.42
C ILE A 118 -17.21 16.24 -21.80
N TYR A 119 -17.16 17.15 -20.83
CA TYR A 119 -16.62 18.50 -20.95
C TYR A 119 -15.22 18.52 -20.33
N GLY A 120 -14.22 18.25 -21.17
CA GLY A 120 -12.81 18.37 -20.82
C GLY A 120 -11.98 18.61 -22.08
N CYS A 121 -10.91 19.38 -21.99
CA CYS A 121 -10.07 19.68 -23.14
C CYS A 121 -9.51 18.39 -23.75
N GLN A 122 -9.68 18.20 -25.07
CA GLN A 122 -8.97 17.18 -25.84
C GLN A 122 -9.19 15.72 -25.38
N VAL A 123 -10.19 15.43 -24.54
CA VAL A 123 -10.49 14.07 -24.06
C VAL A 123 -10.64 13.07 -25.21
N ALA A 124 -11.22 13.50 -26.32
CA ALA A 124 -11.41 12.66 -27.50
C ALA A 124 -10.34 12.83 -28.60
N GLN A 125 -9.21 13.46 -28.30
CA GLN A 125 -8.15 13.68 -29.28
C GLN A 125 -7.40 12.38 -29.59
N GLY A 126 -7.14 12.13 -30.88
CA GLY A 126 -6.29 11.03 -31.34
C GLY A 126 -6.85 9.62 -31.08
N GLN A 127 -6.00 8.61 -31.21
CA GLN A 127 -6.40 7.22 -31.05
C GLN A 127 -6.77 6.88 -29.58
N HIS A 128 -6.05 7.46 -28.62
CA HIS A 128 -6.32 7.27 -27.19
C HIS A 128 -7.72 7.77 -26.81
N GLY A 129 -8.07 8.99 -27.21
CA GLY A 129 -9.41 9.54 -26.97
C GLY A 129 -10.51 8.71 -27.63
N ARG A 130 -10.28 8.17 -28.84
CA ARG A 130 -11.24 7.29 -29.50
C ARG A 130 -11.44 5.95 -28.80
N SER A 131 -10.37 5.32 -28.29
CA SER A 131 -10.48 4.09 -27.49
C SER A 131 -11.25 4.34 -26.20
N PHE A 132 -10.93 5.42 -25.48
CA PHE A 132 -11.62 5.81 -24.25
C PHE A 132 -13.15 5.96 -24.45
N LEU A 133 -13.56 6.71 -25.48
CA LEU A 133 -14.97 6.87 -25.85
C LEU A 133 -15.64 5.54 -26.24
N LYS A 134 -14.93 4.67 -26.96
CA LYS A 134 -15.45 3.35 -27.37
C LYS A 134 -15.68 2.45 -26.17
N THR A 135 -14.78 2.47 -25.18
CA THR A 135 -14.91 1.72 -23.92
C THR A 135 -16.12 2.20 -23.13
N LEU A 136 -16.27 3.51 -22.94
CA LEU A 136 -17.45 4.10 -22.29
C LEU A 136 -18.74 3.68 -22.98
N HIS A 137 -18.80 3.78 -24.32
CA HIS A 137 -19.97 3.36 -25.10
C HIS A 137 -20.28 1.87 -24.92
N ARG A 138 -19.26 0.99 -24.95
CA ARG A 138 -19.42 -0.46 -24.76
C ARG A 138 -19.92 -0.81 -23.35
N PHE A 139 -19.41 -0.13 -22.33
CA PHE A 139 -19.74 -0.45 -20.93
C PHE A 139 -21.12 0.10 -20.57
N THR A 140 -21.36 1.38 -20.87
CA THR A 140 -22.59 2.05 -20.45
C THR A 140 -23.76 1.82 -21.40
N GLY A 141 -23.50 1.45 -22.66
CA GLY A 141 -24.50 1.49 -23.73
C GLY A 141 -24.91 2.90 -24.15
N ALA A 142 -24.34 3.95 -23.54
CA ALA A 142 -24.72 5.33 -23.77
C ALA A 142 -24.22 5.85 -25.11
N ASN A 143 -24.92 6.79 -25.73
CA ASN A 143 -24.29 7.62 -26.77
C ASN A 143 -23.30 8.57 -26.10
N VAL A 144 -22.03 8.56 -26.51
CA VAL A 144 -20.97 9.33 -25.85
C VAL A 144 -20.54 10.49 -26.75
N ALA A 145 -20.40 11.69 -26.19
CA ALA A 145 -19.79 12.83 -26.88
C ALA A 145 -18.70 13.50 -26.02
N ALA A 146 -17.60 13.88 -26.66
CA ALA A 146 -16.50 14.60 -26.01
C ALA A 146 -15.74 15.47 -27.01
N ALA A 147 -14.89 16.37 -26.52
CA ALA A 147 -14.14 17.30 -27.35
C ALA A 147 -12.76 16.75 -27.76
N SER A 148 -12.38 16.91 -29.03
CA SER A 148 -11.00 16.70 -29.52
C SER A 148 -10.10 17.93 -29.38
N ARG A 149 -10.67 19.05 -28.90
CA ARG A 149 -10.03 20.37 -28.76
C ARG A 149 -10.31 20.98 -27.38
N ALA A 150 -9.72 22.14 -27.11
CA ALA A 150 -9.92 22.84 -25.84
C ALA A 150 -11.39 23.23 -25.60
N VAL A 151 -11.88 23.11 -24.37
CA VAL A 151 -13.24 23.44 -23.93
C VAL A 151 -13.19 24.57 -22.90
N GLY A 152 -14.11 25.53 -23.00
CA GLY A 152 -14.12 26.77 -22.21
C GLY A 152 -13.54 27.94 -23.00
N ARG A 153 -12.87 28.87 -22.31
CA ARG A 153 -12.32 30.09 -22.89
C ARG A 153 -11.02 29.81 -23.64
N THR A 154 -10.98 30.09 -24.93
CA THR A 154 -9.79 29.90 -25.78
C THR A 154 -9.28 31.22 -26.34
N SER A 155 -8.10 31.22 -26.98
CA SER A 155 -7.54 32.39 -27.65
C SER A 155 -8.42 32.92 -28.80
N THR A 156 -9.33 32.10 -29.34
CA THR A 156 -10.28 32.48 -30.40
C THR A 156 -11.71 32.72 -29.88
N GLY A 157 -11.92 32.78 -28.57
CA GLY A 157 -13.23 32.93 -27.93
C GLY A 157 -13.68 31.67 -27.19
N GLN A 158 -14.98 31.57 -26.89
CA GLN A 158 -15.52 30.41 -26.17
C GLN A 158 -15.64 29.18 -27.09
N ASN A 159 -15.30 28.00 -26.59
CA ASN A 159 -15.50 26.73 -27.29
C ASN A 159 -16.15 25.69 -26.36
N TRP A 160 -17.34 25.21 -26.74
CA TRP A 160 -18.08 24.17 -26.01
C TRP A 160 -18.48 22.99 -26.91
N SER A 161 -17.81 22.86 -28.06
CA SER A 161 -18.09 21.81 -29.04
C SER A 161 -17.59 20.43 -28.58
N LEU A 162 -18.49 19.45 -28.56
CA LEU A 162 -18.18 18.03 -28.35
C LEU A 162 -18.23 17.30 -29.71
N ASP A 163 -17.14 17.39 -30.46
CA ASP A 163 -17.06 17.05 -31.88
C ASP A 163 -16.81 15.56 -32.18
N GLN A 164 -16.42 14.77 -31.18
CA GLN A 164 -16.23 13.33 -31.31
C GLN A 164 -17.37 12.59 -30.61
N GLN A 165 -17.95 11.62 -31.30
CA GLN A 165 -19.15 10.92 -30.84
C GLN A 165 -19.08 9.42 -31.07
N MET A 166 -19.69 8.66 -30.17
CA MET A 166 -20.03 7.24 -30.31
C MET A 166 -21.55 7.11 -30.15
N GLY A 167 -22.22 6.45 -31.10
CA GLY A 167 -23.69 6.49 -31.17
C GLY A 167 -24.23 7.83 -31.71
N GLN A 168 -25.42 8.23 -31.31
CA GLN A 168 -26.09 9.48 -31.71
C GLN A 168 -26.68 10.21 -30.49
N PRO A 169 -25.87 11.02 -29.77
CA PRO A 169 -26.34 11.79 -28.62
C PRO A 169 -27.43 12.80 -29.01
N ASP A 170 -28.53 12.84 -28.26
CA ASP A 170 -29.72 13.69 -28.49
C ASP A 170 -30.05 14.57 -27.28
N THR A 171 -29.02 14.93 -26.52
CA THR A 171 -29.12 15.77 -25.31
C THR A 171 -28.41 17.11 -25.51
N PRO A 172 -29.02 18.25 -25.14
CA PRO A 172 -28.36 19.55 -25.20
C PRO A 172 -27.28 19.71 -24.12
N LEU A 173 -26.31 20.62 -24.33
CA LEU A 173 -25.22 20.81 -23.36
C LEU A 173 -25.72 21.20 -21.96
N ALA A 174 -25.04 20.75 -20.90
CA ALA A 174 -25.42 20.99 -19.50
C ALA A 174 -25.54 22.48 -19.13
N LEU A 175 -24.66 23.32 -19.67
CA LEU A 175 -24.60 24.74 -19.37
C LEU A 175 -25.52 25.56 -20.28
N SER A 176 -26.13 26.60 -19.72
CA SER A 176 -26.84 27.62 -20.49
C SER A 176 -25.89 28.38 -21.42
N ILE A 177 -26.41 28.96 -22.51
CA ILE A 177 -25.59 29.76 -23.45
C ILE A 177 -24.92 30.94 -22.72
N THR A 178 -25.63 31.59 -21.80
CA THR A 178 -25.07 32.67 -20.98
C THR A 178 -23.89 32.21 -20.12
N ALA A 179 -23.99 31.03 -19.50
CA ALA A 179 -22.89 30.47 -18.72
C ALA A 179 -21.69 30.09 -19.60
N GLN A 180 -21.95 29.49 -20.76
CA GLN A 180 -20.92 29.19 -21.76
C GLN A 180 -20.19 30.45 -22.24
N ASP A 181 -20.91 31.56 -22.41
CA ASP A 181 -20.35 32.84 -22.83
C ASP A 181 -19.53 33.54 -21.73
N GLN A 182 -19.90 33.35 -20.47
CA GLN A 182 -19.32 34.05 -19.31
C GLN A 182 -18.18 33.29 -18.63
N TYR A 183 -18.10 31.97 -18.82
CA TYR A 183 -17.09 31.13 -18.18
C TYR A 183 -15.67 31.62 -18.49
N SER A 184 -14.88 31.89 -17.45
CA SER A 184 -13.56 32.51 -17.60
C SER A 184 -12.42 31.53 -17.86
N GLY A 185 -12.58 30.26 -17.44
CA GLY A 185 -11.50 29.28 -17.44
C GLY A 185 -11.44 28.40 -18.69
N THR A 186 -10.40 27.55 -18.74
CA THR A 186 -10.23 26.48 -19.74
C THR A 186 -10.17 25.15 -19.02
N LEU A 187 -10.86 24.12 -19.53
CA LEU A 187 -10.88 22.79 -18.91
C LEU A 187 -9.62 21.96 -19.27
N ALA A 188 -8.44 22.57 -19.24
CA ALA A 188 -7.15 22.02 -19.71
C ALA A 188 -6.19 21.72 -18.55
N THR A 189 -5.29 20.76 -18.74
CA THR A 189 -4.08 20.60 -17.91
C THR A 189 -2.85 21.14 -18.64
N PHE A 190 -1.78 21.44 -17.89
CA PHE A 190 -0.47 21.75 -18.46
C PHE A 190 0.31 20.46 -18.66
N ASN A 191 0.71 20.13 -19.88
CA ASN A 191 1.56 18.98 -20.16
C ASN A 191 2.98 19.46 -20.44
N VAL A 192 3.95 18.91 -19.71
CA VAL A 192 5.29 19.46 -19.57
C VAL A 192 6.32 18.38 -19.86
N SER A 193 7.22 18.64 -20.82
CA SER A 193 8.29 17.70 -21.21
C SER A 193 9.69 18.31 -21.18
N THR A 194 9.80 19.60 -20.84
CA THR A 194 11.09 20.29 -20.66
C THR A 194 11.07 21.17 -19.40
N THR A 195 12.26 21.47 -18.83
CA THR A 195 12.39 22.37 -17.67
C THR A 195 11.80 23.75 -17.95
N THR A 196 11.98 24.26 -19.17
CA THR A 196 11.40 25.55 -19.58
C THR A 196 9.87 25.51 -19.55
N ASP A 197 9.27 24.43 -20.03
CA ASP A 197 7.81 24.27 -20.01
C ASP A 197 7.29 24.13 -18.57
N LEU A 198 8.04 23.47 -17.69
CA LEU A 198 7.71 23.39 -16.26
C LEU A 198 7.63 24.77 -15.62
N ILE A 199 8.69 25.57 -15.78
CA ILE A 199 8.75 26.93 -15.23
C ILE A 199 7.61 27.77 -15.81
N ASN A 200 7.40 27.75 -17.13
CA ASN A 200 6.34 28.53 -17.77
C ASN A 200 4.94 28.10 -17.31
N SER A 201 4.72 26.81 -17.09
CA SER A 201 3.42 26.28 -16.62
C SER A 201 3.14 26.67 -15.18
N ILE A 202 4.16 26.62 -14.31
CA ILE A 202 4.05 27.14 -12.93
C ILE A 202 3.73 28.63 -12.97
N GLN A 203 4.44 29.43 -13.77
CA GLN A 203 4.16 30.87 -13.89
C GLN A 203 2.74 31.17 -14.39
N ALA A 204 2.25 30.38 -15.36
CA ALA A 204 0.89 30.51 -15.86
C ALA A 204 -0.13 30.22 -14.75
N ALA A 205 0.05 29.12 -14.02
CA ALA A 205 -0.79 28.73 -12.90
C ALA A 205 -0.84 29.80 -11.80
N LEU A 206 0.31 30.39 -11.46
CA LEU A 206 0.38 31.44 -10.44
C LEU A 206 -0.38 32.74 -10.77
N THR A 207 -0.89 32.91 -12.00
CA THR A 207 -1.54 34.16 -12.44
C THR A 207 -2.99 34.03 -12.88
N ASN A 208 -3.52 32.81 -12.96
CA ASN A 208 -4.89 32.59 -13.47
C ASN A 208 -5.97 32.59 -12.38
N SER A 209 -5.59 32.52 -11.09
CA SER A 209 -6.52 32.45 -9.93
C SER A 209 -7.45 31.23 -9.97
N GLU A 210 -6.92 30.08 -10.39
CA GLU A 210 -7.63 28.81 -10.54
C GLU A 210 -6.74 27.67 -10.01
N ALA A 211 -7.32 26.53 -9.64
CA ALA A 211 -6.50 25.37 -9.26
C ALA A 211 -5.98 24.70 -10.54
N ASP A 212 -4.70 24.34 -10.55
CA ASP A 212 -4.03 23.84 -11.75
C ASP A 212 -3.39 22.48 -11.56
N THR A 213 -3.33 21.74 -12.65
CA THR A 213 -2.57 20.48 -12.73
C THR A 213 -1.53 20.55 -13.83
N ILE A 214 -0.29 20.31 -13.43
CA ILE A 214 0.91 20.24 -14.27
C ILE A 214 1.34 18.78 -14.35
N ASN A 215 1.13 18.18 -15.51
CA ASN A 215 1.53 16.81 -15.83
C ASN A 215 2.93 16.80 -16.44
N LEU A 216 3.86 16.19 -15.73
CA LEU A 216 5.22 15.93 -16.19
C LEU A 216 5.24 14.66 -17.04
N ALA A 217 5.93 14.71 -18.18
CA ALA A 217 6.20 13.53 -18.97
C ALA A 217 6.96 12.49 -18.11
N ALA A 218 6.37 11.31 -17.93
CA ALA A 218 6.91 10.31 -17.02
C ALA A 218 8.31 9.83 -17.41
N GLY A 219 9.11 9.49 -16.39
CA GLY A 219 10.52 9.12 -16.56
C GLY A 219 11.43 10.23 -17.09
N THR A 220 10.91 11.46 -17.29
CA THR A 220 11.71 12.60 -17.73
C THR A 220 12.45 13.24 -16.55
N THR A 221 13.70 13.64 -16.77
CA THR A 221 14.47 14.45 -15.83
C THR A 221 14.43 15.92 -16.25
N PHE A 222 13.92 16.77 -15.35
CA PHE A 222 13.85 18.23 -15.44
C PHE A 222 15.05 18.84 -14.72
N ASP A 223 16.13 19.04 -15.47
CA ASP A 223 17.36 19.67 -14.98
C ASP A 223 17.20 21.18 -14.85
N ILE A 224 17.24 21.67 -13.62
CA ILE A 224 17.26 23.10 -13.29
C ILE A 224 18.71 23.54 -13.16
N THR A 225 19.16 24.42 -14.06
CA THR A 225 20.58 24.81 -14.18
C THR A 225 20.91 26.13 -13.50
N SER A 226 19.91 26.91 -13.12
CA SER A 226 20.05 28.19 -12.41
C SER A 226 18.83 28.46 -11.53
N ALA A 227 19.03 29.21 -10.45
CA ALA A 227 17.92 29.74 -9.66
C ALA A 227 17.00 30.63 -10.52
N PHE A 228 15.71 30.55 -10.24
CA PHE A 228 14.71 31.46 -10.76
C PHE A 228 14.82 32.82 -10.05
N THR A 229 14.78 33.92 -10.81
CA THR A 229 15.17 35.27 -10.30
C THR A 229 14.05 36.30 -10.35
N THR A 230 12.88 35.96 -10.90
CA THR A 230 11.78 36.92 -11.14
C THR A 230 10.45 36.39 -10.62
N ASP A 231 10.27 36.35 -9.31
CA ASP A 231 8.94 36.10 -8.74
C ASP A 231 8.07 37.35 -8.89
N VAL A 232 6.96 37.21 -9.63
CA VAL A 232 5.96 38.25 -9.85
C VAL A 232 4.79 37.93 -8.93
N GLY A 233 4.30 38.92 -8.17
CA GLY A 233 3.01 38.79 -7.46
C GLY A 233 3.06 38.19 -6.05
N VAL A 234 4.22 37.77 -5.55
CA VAL A 234 4.39 37.44 -4.12
C VAL A 234 4.09 38.69 -3.27
N GLY A 235 2.95 38.67 -2.56
CA GLY A 235 2.59 39.74 -1.64
C GLY A 235 3.68 39.93 -0.58
N SER A 236 3.65 41.05 0.14
CA SER A 236 4.63 41.36 1.21
C SER A 236 4.56 40.42 2.44
N SER A 237 3.83 39.30 2.35
CA SER A 237 3.66 38.31 3.42
C SER A 237 4.71 37.22 3.27
N PHE A 238 5.77 37.36 4.06
CA PHE A 238 6.73 36.35 4.53
C PHE A 238 7.51 35.47 3.53
N VAL A 239 7.14 35.29 2.26
CA VAL A 239 7.95 34.51 1.30
C VAL A 239 8.23 35.33 0.05
N THR A 240 9.31 36.09 0.11
CA THR A 240 9.98 36.65 -1.07
C THR A 240 11.30 35.92 -1.24
N THR A 241 11.97 36.06 -2.39
CA THR A 241 13.35 35.59 -2.57
C THR A 241 14.32 36.14 -1.52
N ALA A 242 14.00 37.28 -0.88
CA ALA A 242 14.78 37.83 0.22
C ALA A 242 14.57 37.10 1.57
N VAL A 243 13.58 36.22 1.66
CA VAL A 243 13.29 35.41 2.85
C VAL A 243 13.64 33.95 2.62
N ALA A 244 13.22 33.38 1.48
CA ALA A 244 13.51 31.99 1.12
C ALA A 244 14.88 31.78 0.46
N GLY A 245 15.62 32.83 0.11
CA GLY A 245 16.83 32.69 -0.68
C GLY A 245 16.59 32.13 -2.10
N PRO A 246 17.65 31.62 -2.77
CA PRO A 246 17.56 31.11 -4.14
C PRO A 246 16.72 29.84 -4.28
N THR A 247 15.73 29.87 -5.18
CA THR A 247 14.88 28.73 -5.56
C THR A 247 15.04 28.39 -7.05
N GLY A 248 14.99 27.12 -7.41
CA GLY A 248 15.10 26.65 -8.80
C GLY A 248 13.82 26.87 -9.62
N LEU A 249 12.66 26.72 -8.98
CA LEU A 249 11.35 26.97 -9.58
C LEU A 249 10.71 28.24 -8.97
N PRO A 250 9.72 28.86 -9.65
CA PRO A 250 9.00 30.00 -9.11
C PRO A 250 8.38 29.70 -7.74
N ILE A 251 8.35 30.69 -6.85
CA ILE A 251 7.76 30.55 -5.51
C ILE A 251 6.25 30.30 -5.66
N ILE A 252 5.79 29.20 -5.07
CA ILE A 252 4.37 28.84 -5.08
C ILE A 252 3.62 29.74 -4.11
N HIS A 253 2.75 30.60 -4.64
CA HIS A 253 1.92 31.54 -3.86
C HIS A 253 0.44 31.49 -4.23
N ASP A 254 0.05 30.45 -4.98
CA ASP A 254 -1.34 30.22 -5.35
C ASP A 254 -2.13 29.57 -4.20
N THR A 255 -3.24 30.21 -3.82
CA THR A 255 -4.15 29.75 -2.78
C THR A 255 -5.24 28.82 -3.30
N PHE A 256 -5.40 28.68 -4.63
CA PHE A 256 -6.34 27.74 -5.25
C PHE A 256 -5.74 26.34 -5.36
N GLY A 257 -4.44 26.27 -5.69
CA GLY A 257 -3.58 25.13 -5.51
C GLY A 257 -3.00 24.59 -6.80
N ILE A 258 -1.71 24.26 -6.76
CA ILE A 258 -0.98 23.69 -7.88
C ILE A 258 -0.68 22.23 -7.59
N THR A 259 -1.12 21.35 -8.47
CA THR A 259 -0.75 19.93 -8.46
C THR A 259 0.31 19.68 -9.52
N ILE A 260 1.47 19.17 -9.13
CA ILE A 260 2.54 18.73 -10.03
C ILE A 260 2.64 17.21 -9.92
N GLN A 261 2.43 16.53 -11.04
CA GLN A 261 2.39 15.07 -11.06
C GLN A 261 3.04 14.48 -12.30
N SER A 262 3.52 13.24 -12.22
CA SER A 262 3.92 12.49 -13.43
C SER A 262 2.70 11.93 -14.15
N ASP A 263 2.81 11.75 -15.47
CA ASP A 263 1.78 11.04 -16.23
C ASP A 263 1.69 9.53 -15.87
N THR A 264 0.62 8.88 -16.32
CA THR A 264 0.14 7.55 -15.86
C THR A 264 0.99 6.34 -16.32
N SER A 265 2.30 6.47 -16.50
CA SER A 265 3.16 5.34 -16.95
C SER A 265 3.88 4.55 -15.86
N GLY A 266 3.57 4.80 -14.58
CA GLY A 266 4.19 4.11 -13.44
C GLY A 266 5.67 4.44 -13.21
N THR A 267 6.25 5.36 -13.98
CA THR A 267 7.63 5.85 -13.82
C THR A 267 7.62 7.32 -13.41
N ARG A 268 8.20 7.66 -12.26
CA ARG A 268 8.23 9.04 -11.75
C ARG A 268 9.15 9.92 -12.60
N ALA A 269 8.73 11.16 -12.85
CA ALA A 269 9.57 12.22 -13.36
C ALA A 269 10.47 12.78 -12.25
N THR A 270 11.68 13.20 -12.62
CA THR A 270 12.67 13.75 -11.69
C THR A 270 12.83 15.24 -11.89
N ILE A 271 12.57 16.04 -10.87
CA ILE A 271 12.90 17.47 -10.83
C ILE A 271 14.18 17.62 -10.01
N GLN A 272 15.26 18.09 -10.65
CA GLN A 272 16.54 18.16 -9.97
C GLN A 272 17.33 19.42 -10.25
N ARG A 273 18.15 19.79 -9.27
CA ARG A 273 19.19 20.79 -9.48
C ARG A 273 20.35 20.14 -10.23
N ASN A 274 20.73 20.73 -11.35
CA ASN A 274 21.92 20.37 -12.13
C ASN A 274 22.78 21.62 -12.34
N SER A 275 23.36 22.12 -11.26
CA SER A 275 24.12 23.38 -11.25
C SER A 275 25.29 23.33 -10.26
N SER A 276 26.27 24.21 -10.45
CA SER A 276 27.27 24.52 -9.43
C SER A 276 26.79 25.60 -8.45
N SER A 277 25.75 26.34 -8.80
CA SER A 277 25.13 27.32 -7.89
C SER A 277 24.20 26.60 -6.92
N ASN A 278 24.14 27.11 -5.69
CA ASN A 278 23.26 26.57 -4.65
C ASN A 278 21.88 27.24 -4.76
N PHE A 279 20.85 26.40 -4.79
CA PHE A 279 19.44 26.77 -4.69
C PHE A 279 18.63 25.52 -4.34
N ARG A 280 17.50 25.69 -3.64
CA ARG A 280 16.52 24.61 -3.44
C ARG A 280 15.66 24.39 -4.68
N ILE A 281 14.86 23.33 -4.70
CA ILE A 281 13.95 23.08 -5.82
C ILE A 281 12.66 23.89 -5.69
N PHE A 282 12.00 23.79 -4.54
CA PHE A 282 10.69 24.40 -4.27
C PHE A 282 10.72 25.33 -3.06
N ALA A 283 9.90 26.39 -3.14
CA ALA A 283 9.49 27.20 -2.01
C ALA A 283 7.98 27.48 -2.08
N VAL A 284 7.28 27.31 -0.95
CA VAL A 284 5.84 27.48 -0.83
C VAL A 284 5.54 28.58 0.17
N ALA A 285 4.74 29.54 -0.27
CA ALA A 285 4.37 30.72 0.49
C ALA A 285 3.16 30.50 1.41
N GLU A 286 2.94 31.47 2.29
CA GLU A 286 1.87 31.47 3.27
C GLU A 286 0.50 31.31 2.61
N ASN A 287 -0.30 30.36 3.11
CA ASN A 287 -1.62 29.97 2.58
C ASN A 287 -1.62 29.37 1.16
N ALA A 288 -0.47 29.21 0.52
CA ALA A 288 -0.39 28.58 -0.78
C ALA A 288 -0.58 27.06 -0.67
N ILE A 289 -1.04 26.44 -1.75
CA ILE A 289 -1.29 24.99 -1.80
C ILE A 289 -0.42 24.37 -2.90
N LEU A 290 0.42 23.39 -2.51
CA LEU A 290 1.21 22.59 -3.43
C LEU A 290 0.94 21.10 -3.20
N ASN A 291 0.55 20.39 -4.25
CA ASN A 291 0.43 18.94 -4.23
C ASN A 291 1.48 18.34 -5.18
N LEU A 292 2.29 17.41 -4.67
CA LEU A 292 3.27 16.66 -5.41
C LEU A 292 2.85 15.20 -5.45
N THR A 293 2.76 14.60 -6.65
CA THR A 293 2.31 13.22 -6.82
C THR A 293 3.15 12.49 -7.84
N ASP A 294 3.69 11.32 -7.52
CA ASP A 294 4.51 10.54 -8.45
C ASP A 294 5.75 11.29 -8.96
N VAL A 295 6.41 12.11 -8.14
CA VAL A 295 7.61 12.88 -8.56
C VAL A 295 8.83 12.55 -7.71
N ILE A 296 10.02 12.78 -8.25
CA ILE A 296 11.30 12.72 -7.53
C ILE A 296 11.87 14.13 -7.43
N ILE A 297 12.14 14.61 -6.22
CA ILE A 297 12.79 15.89 -5.94
C ILE A 297 14.24 15.61 -5.51
N ASN A 298 15.20 15.99 -6.35
CA ASN A 298 16.57 15.54 -6.20
C ASN A 298 17.62 16.67 -6.22
N ASN A 299 18.68 16.50 -5.41
CA ASN A 299 19.93 17.27 -5.46
C ASN A 299 19.80 18.79 -5.21
N GLY A 300 18.67 19.27 -4.67
CA GLY A 300 18.51 20.64 -4.20
C GLY A 300 19.54 20.98 -3.12
N ASN A 301 20.01 22.24 -3.08
CA ASN A 301 21.03 22.68 -2.13
C ASN A 301 20.76 24.10 -1.63
N ALA A 302 20.21 24.23 -0.42
CA ALA A 302 20.03 25.51 0.27
C ALA A 302 21.30 25.87 1.06
N ALA A 303 21.88 27.04 0.79
CA ALA A 303 23.17 27.42 1.37
C ALA A 303 23.36 28.95 1.46
N ASP A 304 22.28 29.72 1.40
CA ASP A 304 22.32 31.18 1.46
C ASP A 304 22.08 31.69 2.89
N THR A 305 23.17 31.93 3.61
CA THR A 305 23.13 32.39 5.01
C THR A 305 22.83 33.89 5.16
N THR A 306 22.47 34.57 4.06
CA THR A 306 22.17 36.01 4.06
C THR A 306 20.68 36.33 4.21
N THR A 307 19.82 35.32 4.16
CA THR A 307 18.35 35.44 4.27
C THR A 307 17.83 34.56 5.40
N THR A 308 16.57 34.74 5.81
CA THR A 308 16.02 34.08 7.01
C THR A 308 15.91 32.57 6.89
N PHE A 309 15.59 32.05 5.70
CA PHE A 309 15.48 30.61 5.45
C PHE A 309 16.32 30.17 4.24
N GLY A 310 17.35 30.92 3.86
CA GLY A 310 18.09 30.75 2.59
C GLY A 310 19.02 29.51 2.57
N ASP A 311 19.27 28.98 3.73
CA ASP A 311 20.05 27.80 4.07
C ASP A 311 19.19 26.59 4.47
N ASP A 312 17.86 26.74 4.58
CA ASP A 312 16.93 25.67 4.93
C ASP A 312 16.22 25.00 3.75
N GLY A 313 15.70 23.79 3.97
CA GLY A 313 14.75 23.15 3.07
C GLY A 313 15.36 22.84 1.70
N GLY A 314 16.42 22.02 1.71
CA GLY A 314 17.29 21.80 0.54
C GLY A 314 16.54 21.37 -0.72
N GLY A 315 15.54 20.50 -0.58
CA GLY A 315 14.61 20.14 -1.64
C GLY A 315 13.41 21.08 -1.68
N LEU A 316 12.73 21.22 -0.53
CA LEU A 316 11.48 21.96 -0.40
C LEU A 316 11.43 22.77 0.90
N LEU A 317 11.09 24.06 0.77
CA LEU A 317 10.73 24.94 1.89
C LEU A 317 9.22 25.21 1.88
N ASN A 318 8.52 24.92 2.98
CA ASN A 318 7.13 25.32 3.19
C ASN A 318 7.01 26.31 4.36
N VAL A 319 6.57 27.53 4.09
CA VAL A 319 6.42 28.59 5.11
C VAL A 319 4.94 29.00 5.22
N GLY A 320 4.24 28.45 6.21
CA GLY A 320 2.81 28.72 6.44
C GLY A 320 1.87 28.27 5.32
N GLY A 321 2.34 27.47 4.36
CA GLY A 321 1.55 26.90 3.27
C GLY A 321 1.02 25.50 3.59
N THR A 322 0.27 24.92 2.66
CA THR A 322 -0.21 23.54 2.71
C THR A 322 0.47 22.72 1.62
N VAL A 323 1.20 21.68 2.01
CA VAL A 323 1.93 20.80 1.09
C VAL A 323 1.48 19.36 1.27
N THR A 324 1.10 18.72 0.16
CA THR A 324 0.81 17.28 0.10
C THR A 324 1.82 16.59 -0.79
N ILE A 325 2.46 15.54 -0.29
CA ILE A 325 3.44 14.73 -1.02
C ILE A 325 2.93 13.29 -1.02
N THR A 326 2.55 12.79 -2.18
CA THR A 326 1.96 11.46 -2.36
C THR A 326 2.79 10.64 -3.33
N ASN A 327 3.06 9.38 -2.99
CA ASN A 327 3.78 8.43 -3.84
C ASN A 327 5.03 9.04 -4.50
N SER A 328 5.80 9.83 -3.78
CA SER A 328 6.91 10.64 -4.31
C SER A 328 8.21 10.36 -3.56
N GLU A 329 9.32 10.87 -4.09
CA GLU A 329 10.63 10.74 -3.47
C GLU A 329 11.29 12.11 -3.28
N ILE A 330 11.85 12.38 -2.10
CA ILE A 330 12.69 13.55 -1.83
C ILE A 330 14.06 13.02 -1.44
N THR A 331 15.04 13.18 -2.33
CA THR A 331 16.30 12.44 -2.27
C THR A 331 17.54 13.28 -2.54
N ASN A 332 18.63 13.01 -1.81
CA ASN A 332 19.93 13.65 -1.98
C ASN A 332 19.92 15.18 -1.95
N ASN A 333 18.98 15.80 -1.24
CA ASN A 333 18.95 17.24 -1.06
C ASN A 333 19.78 17.65 0.16
N SER A 334 20.26 18.90 0.17
CA SER A 334 21.10 19.43 1.24
C SER A 334 20.67 20.82 1.70
N ALA A 335 20.75 21.06 3.00
CA ALA A 335 20.59 22.36 3.65
C ALA A 335 21.86 22.68 4.47
N LEU A 336 22.21 23.96 4.60
CA LEU A 336 23.27 24.43 5.49
C LEU A 336 22.80 24.65 6.93
N ASP A 337 21.49 24.63 7.17
CA ASP A 337 20.89 24.67 8.50
C ASP A 337 19.85 23.54 8.60
N ASP A 338 18.55 23.80 8.51
CA ASP A 338 17.51 22.82 8.82
C ASP A 338 16.83 22.20 7.59
N GLY A 339 16.34 20.97 7.77
CA GLY A 339 15.50 20.34 6.77
C GLY A 339 16.24 20.02 5.48
N GLY A 340 17.25 19.15 5.54
CA GLY A 340 18.09 18.81 4.38
C GLY A 340 17.27 18.41 3.16
N GLY A 341 16.22 17.63 3.36
CA GLY A 341 15.18 17.37 2.37
C GLY A 341 14.11 18.45 2.38
N VAL A 342 13.47 18.62 3.53
CA VAL A 342 12.28 19.46 3.69
C VAL A 342 12.31 20.26 4.99
N LEU A 343 11.97 21.55 4.92
CA LEU A 343 11.56 22.34 6.08
C LEU A 343 10.06 22.68 5.98
N ASN A 344 9.30 22.34 7.02
CA ASN A 344 7.92 22.76 7.23
C ASN A 344 7.83 23.69 8.43
N VAL A 345 7.60 24.98 8.20
CA VAL A 345 7.69 25.99 9.25
C VAL A 345 6.45 26.88 9.31
N GLY A 346 5.83 26.93 10.49
CA GLY A 346 4.70 27.83 10.78
C GLY A 346 5.09 29.30 10.70
N THR A 347 4.09 30.18 10.58
CA THR A 347 4.30 31.63 10.69
C THR A 347 3.54 32.20 11.89
N GLY A 348 3.77 33.47 12.19
CA GLY A 348 2.95 34.20 13.16
C GLY A 348 1.46 34.26 12.80
N SER A 349 1.07 33.99 11.55
CA SER A 349 -0.31 34.16 11.05
C SER A 349 -0.94 32.91 10.45
N SER A 350 -0.16 31.90 10.07
CA SER A 350 -0.64 30.68 9.39
C SER A 350 0.09 29.42 9.86
N ILE A 351 -0.68 28.35 10.03
CA ILE A 351 -0.17 27.00 10.31
C ILE A 351 0.44 26.45 9.02
N ALA A 352 1.70 26.02 9.07
CA ALA A 352 2.26 25.24 7.98
C ALA A 352 1.81 23.78 8.11
N THR A 353 1.11 23.28 7.09
CA THR A 353 0.58 21.92 7.10
C THR A 353 1.29 21.10 6.03
N MET A 354 1.82 19.95 6.43
CA MET A 354 2.44 19.01 5.51
C MET A 354 1.88 17.61 5.71
N THR A 355 1.51 16.97 4.60
CA THR A 355 1.08 15.57 4.57
C THR A 355 1.98 14.79 3.63
N ILE A 356 2.57 13.69 4.11
CA ILE A 356 3.43 12.78 3.35
C ILE A 356 2.81 11.39 3.40
N SER A 357 2.50 10.82 2.23
CA SER A 357 1.88 9.50 2.12
C SER A 357 2.50 8.65 1.01
N GLY A 358 2.74 7.36 1.28
CA GLY A 358 3.28 6.44 0.27
C GLY A 358 4.65 6.84 -0.28
N SER A 359 5.40 7.68 0.43
CA SER A 359 6.54 8.42 -0.12
C SER A 359 7.85 8.05 0.56
N THR A 360 8.97 8.35 -0.11
CA THR A 360 10.33 8.08 0.39
C THR A 360 11.10 9.37 0.59
N ILE A 361 11.64 9.60 1.79
CA ILE A 361 12.54 10.72 2.09
C ILE A 361 13.90 10.12 2.42
N SER A 362 14.89 10.25 1.53
CA SER A 362 16.15 9.52 1.70
C SER A 362 17.42 10.23 1.27
N GLY A 363 18.54 9.91 1.92
CA GLY A 363 19.86 10.44 1.54
C GLY A 363 19.99 11.97 1.65
N ASN A 364 19.07 12.65 2.33
CA ASN A 364 19.12 14.10 2.50
C ASN A 364 20.03 14.49 3.67
N ARG A 365 20.52 15.73 3.65
CA ARG A 365 21.52 16.21 4.61
C ARG A 365 21.28 17.63 5.11
N SER A 366 21.16 17.81 6.41
CA SER A 366 21.41 19.11 7.05
C SER A 366 22.87 19.19 7.50
N SER A 367 23.46 20.37 7.41
CA SER A 367 24.86 20.60 7.77
C SER A 367 25.01 21.80 8.71
N PHE A 368 26.21 22.00 9.27
CA PHE A 368 26.49 23.09 10.20
C PHE A 368 26.94 24.37 9.50
N GLU A 369 26.29 25.49 9.81
CA GLU A 369 26.88 26.81 9.58
C GLU A 369 27.95 27.10 10.65
N SER A 370 29.20 27.29 10.22
CA SER A 370 30.30 27.58 11.14
C SER A 370 30.03 28.86 11.96
N GLY A 371 29.78 28.68 13.27
CA GLY A 371 29.57 29.79 14.21
C GLY A 371 28.12 30.00 14.65
N SER A 372 27.18 29.16 14.19
CA SER A 372 25.84 29.09 14.78
C SER A 372 25.94 28.50 16.20
N THR A 373 25.08 28.98 17.10
CA THR A 373 24.88 28.39 18.44
C THR A 373 23.60 27.57 18.51
N PHE A 374 22.91 27.44 17.38
CA PHE A 374 21.63 26.76 17.27
C PHE A 374 21.88 25.31 16.81
N ASN A 375 21.06 24.39 17.28
CA ASN A 375 21.22 22.98 16.95
C ASN A 375 20.51 22.73 15.63
N ASP A 376 21.21 22.82 14.50
CA ASP A 376 20.65 22.40 13.20
C ASP A 376 20.07 20.97 13.30
N GLY A 377 19.20 20.56 12.38
CA GLY A 377 18.57 19.24 12.47
C GLY A 377 17.59 18.92 11.36
N GLY A 378 16.97 17.75 11.46
CA GLY A 378 16.03 17.29 10.43
C GLY A 378 16.75 17.00 9.10
N GLY A 379 17.71 16.08 9.12
CA GLY A 379 18.49 15.75 7.90
C GLY A 379 17.59 15.37 6.73
N GLY A 380 16.51 14.63 7.00
CA GLY A 380 15.40 14.41 6.08
C GLY A 380 14.38 15.53 6.14
N ILE A 381 13.68 15.63 7.27
CA ILE A 381 12.58 16.57 7.49
C ILE A 381 12.80 17.35 8.77
N ASP A 382 12.60 18.67 8.71
CA ASP A 382 12.37 19.48 9.90
C ASP A 382 10.94 20.04 9.91
N ASN A 383 10.29 19.91 11.06
CA ASN A 383 8.94 20.42 11.32
C ASN A 383 8.96 21.36 12.52
N ASP A 384 9.03 22.65 12.25
CA ASP A 384 9.21 23.70 13.24
C ASP A 384 7.95 24.55 13.41
N GLY A 385 7.45 24.64 14.65
CA GLY A 385 6.33 25.50 14.98
C GLY A 385 6.63 27.00 14.98
N ASN A 386 7.91 27.41 14.99
CA ASN A 386 8.40 28.79 15.03
C ASN A 386 7.58 29.70 15.98
N LEU A 387 7.43 29.25 17.23
CA LEU A 387 6.63 29.93 18.24
C LEU A 387 7.41 30.97 19.05
N ARG A 388 8.42 31.65 18.46
CA ARG A 388 9.17 32.73 19.14
C ARG A 388 8.29 33.93 19.58
N SER A 389 7.00 33.97 19.22
CA SER A 389 6.06 35.05 19.58
C SER A 389 4.57 34.63 19.69
N GLY A 390 4.26 33.35 19.95
CA GLY A 390 2.86 32.89 20.07
C GLY A 390 2.11 32.79 18.74
N GLY A 391 2.82 32.44 17.67
CA GLY A 391 2.29 32.21 16.31
C GLY A 391 1.52 30.90 16.14
N ALA A 392 1.20 30.57 14.90
CA ALA A 392 0.53 29.34 14.53
C ALA A 392 1.56 28.23 14.24
N GLY A 393 1.54 27.13 15.01
CA GLY A 393 2.53 26.05 14.89
C GLY A 393 2.50 25.30 13.55
N ALA A 394 3.47 24.43 13.30
CA ALA A 394 3.51 23.53 12.15
C ALA A 394 2.85 22.19 12.47
N THR A 395 2.27 21.55 11.46
CA THR A 395 1.68 20.21 11.56
C THR A 395 2.21 19.34 10.43
N LEU A 396 2.72 18.17 10.80
CA LEU A 396 3.23 17.16 9.88
C LEU A 396 2.54 15.82 10.11
N ASN A 397 1.93 15.28 9.06
CA ASN A 397 1.31 13.96 9.05
C ASN A 397 2.05 13.05 8.06
N ILE A 398 2.54 11.91 8.54
CA ILE A 398 3.28 10.94 7.73
C ILE A 398 2.58 9.60 7.82
N SER A 399 2.31 8.98 6.67
CA SER A 399 1.69 7.66 6.60
C SER A 399 2.30 6.79 5.52
N ASN A 400 2.39 5.48 5.77
CA ASN A 400 2.79 4.48 4.75
C ASN A 400 4.07 4.86 4.00
N SER A 401 5.05 5.47 4.69
CA SER A 401 6.20 6.12 4.07
C SER A 401 7.52 5.53 4.57
N ILE A 402 8.62 5.89 3.92
CA ILE A 402 9.98 5.48 4.29
C ILE A 402 10.83 6.74 4.49
N ILE A 403 11.47 6.87 5.65
CA ILE A 403 12.45 7.92 5.97
C ILE A 403 13.78 7.22 6.24
N SER A 404 14.73 7.31 5.31
CA SER A 404 15.94 6.49 5.42
C SER A 404 17.24 7.14 4.98
N SER A 405 18.34 6.78 5.63
CA SER A 405 19.70 7.21 5.24
C SER A 405 19.88 8.73 5.20
N ASN A 406 19.05 9.49 5.90
CA ASN A 406 19.21 10.93 6.03
C ASN A 406 20.23 11.25 7.13
N THR A 407 20.88 12.40 7.04
CA THR A 407 21.96 12.79 7.96
C THR A 407 21.80 14.23 8.44
N ALA A 408 21.73 14.44 9.74
CA ALA A 408 22.01 15.73 10.36
C ALA A 408 23.44 15.69 10.90
N THR A 409 24.35 16.52 10.37
CA THR A 409 25.79 16.34 10.67
C THR A 409 26.24 16.83 12.04
N SER A 410 25.53 17.82 12.52
CA SER A 410 25.79 18.66 13.70
C SER A 410 24.62 18.59 14.67
N GLY A 411 23.59 17.84 14.30
CA GLY A 411 22.23 18.17 14.61
C GLY A 411 21.38 16.99 14.99
N SER A 412 20.21 17.30 15.54
CA SER A 412 19.24 16.29 15.96
C SER A 412 18.36 15.80 14.82
N GLY A 413 17.75 14.62 15.01
CA GLY A 413 16.73 14.12 14.10
C GLY A 413 17.25 13.89 12.69
N GLY A 414 18.25 13.02 12.55
CA GLY A 414 18.84 12.68 11.25
C GLY A 414 17.78 12.35 10.19
N GLY A 415 16.74 11.60 10.59
CA GLY A 415 15.55 11.35 9.79
C GLY A 415 14.55 12.50 9.85
N LEU A 416 14.04 12.78 11.06
CA LEU A 416 13.04 13.81 11.30
C LEU A 416 13.34 14.59 12.58
N ARG A 417 13.16 15.92 12.54
CA ARG A 417 13.13 16.77 13.73
C ARG A 417 11.77 17.45 13.86
N ALA A 418 11.27 17.52 15.10
CA ALA A 418 10.06 18.23 15.48
C ALA A 418 10.40 19.25 16.57
N TRP A 419 10.17 20.54 16.30
CA TRP A 419 10.66 21.60 17.18
C TRP A 419 9.59 22.67 17.48
N ASP A 420 9.69 23.30 18.66
CA ASP A 420 8.93 24.51 19.05
C ASP A 420 7.41 24.45 18.75
N GLY A 421 6.77 23.34 19.10
CA GLY A 421 5.33 23.12 18.90
C GLY A 421 4.94 22.63 17.50
N GLY A 422 5.92 22.18 16.71
CA GLY A 422 5.72 21.50 15.44
C GLY A 422 5.18 20.09 15.65
N ASN A 423 3.86 19.94 15.63
CA ASN A 423 3.19 18.66 15.93
C ASN A 423 3.40 17.64 14.82
N VAL A 424 3.63 16.37 15.20
CA VAL A 424 3.91 15.27 14.26
C VAL A 424 3.03 14.06 14.55
N THR A 425 2.40 13.53 13.51
CA THR A 425 1.73 12.22 13.52
C THR A 425 2.38 11.29 12.51
N ILE A 426 2.76 10.09 12.95
CA ILE A 426 3.43 9.07 12.13
C ILE A 426 2.64 7.77 12.24
N THR A 427 2.23 7.22 11.09
CA THR A 427 1.47 5.97 11.02
C THR A 427 2.08 5.04 9.98
N ASN A 428 2.23 3.75 10.29
CA ASN A 428 2.68 2.72 9.34
C ASN A 428 3.94 3.13 8.53
N THR A 429 4.90 3.80 9.16
CA THR A 429 6.07 4.39 8.50
C THR A 429 7.34 3.72 8.98
N GLN A 430 8.32 3.58 8.08
CA GLN A 430 9.64 3.05 8.39
C GLN A 430 10.66 4.20 8.50
N ILE A 431 11.33 4.33 9.65
CA ILE A 431 12.40 5.30 9.88
C ILE A 431 13.69 4.53 10.14
N THR A 432 14.57 4.46 9.15
CA THR A 432 15.68 3.51 9.18
C THR A 432 17.02 4.05 8.68
N GLY A 433 18.12 3.68 9.34
CA GLY A 433 19.46 4.03 8.86
C GLY A 433 19.80 5.52 8.87
N ASN A 434 19.05 6.35 9.60
CA ASN A 434 19.30 7.79 9.66
C ASN A 434 20.38 8.11 10.71
N VAL A 435 21.10 9.21 10.49
CA VAL A 435 22.26 9.60 11.29
C VAL A 435 22.06 11.01 11.87
N GLY A 436 22.10 11.13 13.20
CA GLY A 436 22.18 12.42 13.91
C GLY A 436 23.62 12.70 14.32
N GLY A 437 23.97 13.96 14.52
CA GLY A 437 25.32 14.40 14.84
C GLY A 437 25.38 15.22 16.13
N ASP A 438 26.57 15.27 16.74
CA ASP A 438 26.85 16.05 17.94
C ASP A 438 27.63 17.32 17.59
N ASN A 439 27.11 18.47 18.04
CA ASN A 439 27.72 19.79 17.89
C ASN A 439 28.85 20.09 18.90
N GLY A 440 29.29 19.09 19.67
CA GLY A 440 30.32 19.27 20.71
C GLY A 440 29.82 20.07 21.92
N SER A 441 28.51 20.37 21.97
CA SER A 441 27.80 20.92 23.12
C SER A 441 27.24 19.83 24.04
N GLY A 442 27.28 18.55 23.63
CA GLY A 442 26.81 17.41 24.41
C GLY A 442 25.29 17.20 24.37
N THR A 443 24.59 17.75 23.38
CA THR A 443 23.13 17.61 23.23
C THR A 443 22.76 17.12 21.83
N ALA A 444 23.14 15.89 21.49
CA ALA A 444 22.67 15.24 20.29
C ALA A 444 21.30 14.56 20.58
N TYR A 445 20.27 14.90 19.79
CA TYR A 445 18.92 14.36 19.97
C TYR A 445 18.55 13.41 18.83
N GLY A 446 18.98 12.14 18.93
CA GLY A 446 18.41 10.99 18.21
C GLY A 446 18.71 10.92 16.70
N GLY A 447 19.27 9.79 16.26
CA GLY A 447 19.56 9.57 14.83
C GLY A 447 18.33 9.45 13.93
N GLY A 448 17.23 8.90 14.46
CA GLY A 448 15.97 8.73 13.73
C GLY A 448 15.06 9.93 13.90
N LEU A 449 14.67 10.20 15.14
CA LEU A 449 13.76 11.26 15.53
C LEU A 449 14.34 12.14 16.64
N GLY A 450 14.36 13.45 16.40
CA GLY A 450 14.68 14.49 17.40
C GLY A 450 13.43 15.30 17.74
N VAL A 451 13.11 15.44 19.03
CA VAL A 451 11.98 16.26 19.50
C VAL A 451 12.48 17.18 20.59
N GLY A 452 12.13 18.47 20.51
CA GLY A 452 12.49 19.41 21.55
C GLY A 452 11.87 20.79 21.38
N SER A 453 12.25 21.70 22.28
CA SER A 453 11.86 23.11 22.19
C SER A 453 12.91 24.03 22.80
N GLU A 454 13.14 25.17 22.16
CA GLU A 454 13.92 26.29 22.72
C GLU A 454 13.04 27.23 23.55
N ASN A 455 11.75 27.31 23.21
CA ASN A 455 10.82 28.30 23.74
C ASN A 455 9.84 27.75 24.80
N GLY A 456 10.00 26.48 25.18
CA GLY A 456 9.13 25.78 26.13
C GLY A 456 7.79 25.33 25.55
N ASN A 457 7.62 25.42 24.23
CA ASN A 457 6.45 24.92 23.52
C ASN A 457 6.75 23.51 23.01
N THR A 458 6.37 22.51 23.79
CA THR A 458 6.65 21.11 23.47
C THR A 458 5.79 20.63 22.30
N PRO A 459 6.38 20.02 21.26
CA PRO A 459 5.63 19.34 20.20
C PRO A 459 4.79 18.17 20.72
N THR A 460 3.61 17.94 20.12
CA THR A 460 2.90 16.67 20.30
C THR A 460 3.39 15.66 19.28
N LEU A 461 3.70 14.43 19.74
CA LEU A 461 4.16 13.34 18.89
C LEU A 461 3.24 12.12 19.02
N THR A 462 2.67 11.66 17.91
CA THR A 462 1.89 10.41 17.85
C THR A 462 2.55 9.44 16.88
N ILE A 463 2.86 8.22 17.33
CA ILE A 463 3.44 7.17 16.48
C ILE A 463 2.63 5.87 16.62
N THR A 464 2.09 5.38 15.51
CA THR A 464 1.28 4.14 15.47
C THR A 464 1.76 3.20 14.38
N GLY A 465 1.87 1.90 14.66
CA GLY A 465 2.17 0.86 13.66
C GLY A 465 3.48 1.06 12.88
N SER A 466 4.44 1.81 13.42
CA SER A 466 5.64 2.25 12.70
C SER A 466 6.91 1.53 13.18
N THR A 467 7.93 1.51 12.33
CA THR A 467 9.21 0.83 12.60
C THR A 467 10.36 1.83 12.62
N LEU A 468 11.12 1.87 13.72
CA LEU A 468 12.27 2.77 13.90
C LEU A 468 13.53 1.92 14.20
N THR A 469 14.39 1.70 13.21
CA THR A 469 15.49 0.72 13.32
C THR A 469 16.80 1.22 12.71
N GLY A 470 17.93 0.87 13.30
CA GLY A 470 19.24 1.13 12.70
C GLY A 470 19.60 2.61 12.57
N ASN A 471 18.93 3.51 13.30
CA ASN A 471 19.28 4.92 13.31
C ASN A 471 20.35 5.19 14.37
N THR A 472 21.36 5.98 14.01
CA THR A 472 22.57 6.17 14.82
C THR A 472 22.78 7.63 15.17
N ASP A 473 23.22 7.89 16.39
CA ASP A 473 23.78 9.18 16.78
C ASP A 473 25.32 9.09 16.70
N SER A 474 25.97 10.02 15.99
CA SER A 474 27.42 9.96 15.74
C SER A 474 28.22 10.56 16.91
N THR A 475 28.44 9.79 17.98
CA THR A 475 29.38 10.20 19.04
C THR A 475 30.81 9.81 18.69
N GLY A 476 31.64 10.80 18.33
CA GLY A 476 33.09 10.67 18.23
C GLY A 476 33.86 11.10 19.49
N ALA A 477 33.17 11.55 20.55
CA ALA A 477 33.80 11.99 21.79
C ALA A 477 33.71 10.92 22.87
N ALA A 478 34.88 10.52 23.38
CA ALA A 478 35.00 9.66 24.55
C ALA A 478 34.75 10.49 25.82
N ASP A 479 33.49 10.80 26.14
CA ASP A 479 33.10 11.19 27.49
C ASP A 479 31.60 10.93 27.72
N ASP A 480 31.32 10.16 28.77
CA ASP A 480 30.07 10.04 29.55
C ASP A 480 28.69 9.81 28.87
N SER A 481 28.17 8.58 29.02
CA SER A 481 26.77 8.25 29.39
C SER A 481 25.52 8.79 28.65
N SER A 482 25.49 8.93 27.32
CA SER A 482 24.22 8.79 26.58
C SER A 482 24.40 8.51 25.08
N VAL A 483 24.33 7.23 24.68
CA VAL A 483 24.14 6.86 23.26
C VAL A 483 22.63 6.68 23.06
N THR A 484 21.88 7.74 22.74
CA THR A 484 20.43 7.60 22.50
C THR A 484 20.15 7.22 21.05
N GLY A 485 19.89 5.94 20.82
CA GLY A 485 19.45 5.37 19.54
C GLY A 485 17.96 5.62 19.25
N ASN A 486 17.63 5.72 17.96
CA ASN A 486 16.28 5.87 17.37
C ASN A 486 15.43 7.11 17.76
N ILE A 487 15.23 7.42 19.05
CA ILE A 487 14.42 8.55 19.54
C ILE A 487 15.13 9.19 20.74
N SER A 488 15.29 10.51 20.75
CA SER A 488 15.77 11.24 21.93
C SER A 488 14.63 11.93 22.66
N THR A 489 14.69 11.90 23.99
CA THR A 489 13.50 11.91 24.84
C THR A 489 13.48 13.05 25.86
N SER A 490 14.52 13.89 25.93
CA SER A 490 14.67 14.94 26.96
C SER A 490 13.50 15.93 27.05
N ASP A 491 12.64 16.00 26.03
CA ASP A 491 11.40 16.79 26.01
C ASP A 491 10.10 15.98 25.75
N ILE A 492 10.12 14.63 25.74
CA ILE A 492 8.92 13.77 25.62
C ILE A 492 8.10 13.74 26.93
N SER A 493 8.15 14.81 27.73
CA SER A 493 7.43 14.90 29.01
C SER A 493 5.93 15.22 28.86
N THR A 494 5.38 15.39 27.64
CA THR A 494 3.97 15.72 27.47
C THR A 494 3.28 15.06 26.26
N SER A 495 2.26 14.24 26.52
CA SER A 495 1.12 13.90 25.62
C SER A 495 1.29 12.99 24.40
N GLY A 496 2.39 12.25 24.25
CA GLY A 496 2.56 11.34 23.10
C GLY A 496 1.84 9.99 23.23
N THR A 497 1.37 9.43 22.11
CA THR A 497 0.79 8.06 22.05
C THR A 497 1.69 7.17 21.19
N PHE A 498 2.12 6.03 21.76
CA PHE A 498 2.91 5.01 21.08
C PHE A 498 2.17 3.66 21.15
N SER A 499 1.81 3.09 20.00
CA SER A 499 1.09 1.82 19.93
C SER A 499 1.54 0.96 18.75
N GLY A 500 1.84 -0.31 19.00
CA GLY A 500 2.17 -1.29 17.94
C GLY A 500 3.46 -1.00 17.17
N ASN A 501 4.44 -0.31 17.76
CA ASN A 501 5.68 0.10 17.10
C ASN A 501 6.84 -0.88 17.34
N THR A 502 7.75 -1.03 16.38
CA THR A 502 9.00 -1.82 16.51
C THR A 502 10.21 -0.88 16.58
N VAL A 503 11.05 -1.03 17.61
CA VAL A 503 12.29 -0.22 17.78
C VAL A 503 13.51 -1.14 17.84
N GLY A 504 14.54 -0.87 17.04
CA GLY A 504 15.76 -1.70 16.96
C GLY A 504 16.70 -1.56 18.15
N THR A 505 17.40 -2.64 18.52
CA THR A 505 18.29 -2.71 19.70
C THR A 505 19.65 -2.04 19.44
N SER A 506 19.81 -0.83 19.95
CA SER A 506 21.09 -0.25 20.35
C SER A 506 20.86 0.46 21.67
N ASP A 507 21.05 -0.30 22.75
CA ASP A 507 21.17 0.09 24.16
C ASP A 507 20.15 1.09 24.77
N ALA A 508 19.38 0.57 25.74
CA ALA A 508 18.60 1.25 26.77
C ALA A 508 17.45 2.19 26.32
N LEU A 509 16.22 1.69 26.48
CA LEU A 509 15.09 2.52 26.90
C LEU A 509 15.42 3.08 28.29
N ASP A 510 16.01 4.26 28.37
CA ASP A 510 15.95 5.07 29.58
C ASP A 510 14.96 6.20 29.32
N GLN A 511 13.70 6.00 29.74
CA GLN A 511 12.84 7.08 30.21
C GLN A 511 11.79 6.61 31.21
N ILE A 512 11.78 7.35 32.32
CA ILE A 512 10.85 7.32 33.44
C ILE A 512 9.48 7.83 32.98
N ILE A 513 8.42 7.05 33.22
CA ILE A 513 7.04 7.57 33.17
C ILE A 513 6.69 8.08 34.58
N GLU A 514 6.62 9.40 34.76
CA GLU A 514 5.84 9.97 35.87
C GLU A 514 4.38 10.09 35.43
N GLY A 515 3.55 9.17 35.89
CA GLY A 515 2.10 9.24 35.68
C GLY A 515 1.38 7.93 35.96
N ALA A 516 0.26 8.02 36.68
CA ALA A 516 -0.58 6.87 37.02
C ALA A 516 -1.17 6.23 35.74
N GLY A 517 -0.57 5.13 35.30
CA GLY A 517 -1.05 4.31 34.19
C GLY A 517 -0.35 2.95 34.19
N THR A 518 -1.13 1.89 33.96
CA THR A 518 -0.62 0.53 33.81
C THR A 518 0.16 0.40 32.50
N PHE A 519 1.40 -0.09 32.60
CA PHE A 519 2.30 -0.33 31.48
C PHE A 519 2.57 -1.84 31.36
N GLN A 520 2.44 -2.41 30.15
CA GLN A 520 2.88 -3.76 29.82
C GLN A 520 4.10 -3.69 28.89
N VAL A 521 5.20 -4.32 29.28
CA VAL A 521 6.37 -4.56 28.41
C VAL A 521 6.44 -6.04 28.13
N SER A 522 6.43 -6.40 26.85
CA SER A 522 6.73 -7.77 26.42
C SER A 522 8.21 -7.86 26.09
N PHE A 523 8.98 -8.63 26.86
CA PHE A 523 10.38 -8.90 26.58
C PHE A 523 10.51 -10.14 25.69
N VAL A 524 11.18 -10.01 24.55
CA VAL A 524 11.56 -11.15 23.71
C VAL A 524 13.08 -11.23 23.63
N ASN A 525 13.64 -12.36 24.07
CA ASN A 525 15.02 -12.81 23.84
C ASN A 525 16.14 -12.06 24.60
N THR A 526 16.42 -12.45 25.85
CA THR A 526 17.68 -12.05 26.53
C THR A 526 18.24 -13.18 27.40
N SER A 527 19.57 -13.28 27.45
CA SER A 527 20.30 -14.26 28.26
C SER A 527 20.40 -13.89 29.74
N ASN A 528 19.88 -12.73 30.16
CA ASN A 528 19.68 -12.26 31.54
C ASN A 528 18.78 -11.00 31.50
N VAL A 529 17.72 -10.97 32.32
CA VAL A 529 16.79 -9.83 32.43
C VAL A 529 17.12 -9.02 33.69
N THR A 530 17.21 -7.69 33.55
CA THR A 530 17.33 -6.75 34.69
C THR A 530 16.16 -5.78 34.66
N THR A 531 15.38 -5.70 35.74
CA THR A 531 14.28 -4.74 35.94
C THR A 531 14.61 -3.81 37.11
N THR A 532 14.31 -2.52 36.97
CA THR A 532 14.51 -1.49 38.00
C THR A 532 13.16 -0.95 38.46
N VAL A 533 12.94 -0.89 39.78
CA VAL A 533 11.70 -0.37 40.38
C VAL A 533 12.05 0.78 41.33
N THR A 534 11.33 1.90 41.20
CA THR A 534 11.50 3.10 42.05
C THR A 534 10.17 3.48 42.68
N ASP A 535 10.16 3.54 44.02
CA ASP A 535 9.07 3.95 44.93
C ASP A 535 7.68 3.33 44.70
N ALA A 536 7.51 2.08 45.15
CA ALA A 536 6.19 1.49 45.40
C ALA A 536 5.90 1.46 46.92
N ALA A 537 4.84 2.14 47.36
CA ALA A 537 4.43 2.17 48.78
C ALA A 537 3.79 0.85 49.28
N ALA A 538 3.62 -0.15 48.42
CA ALA A 538 3.20 -1.52 48.77
C ALA A 538 3.57 -2.46 47.62
N GLY A 539 4.18 -3.62 47.93
CA GLY A 539 4.37 -4.81 47.07
C GLY A 539 4.75 -4.60 45.59
N VAL A 540 5.93 -5.06 45.18
CA VAL A 540 6.36 -5.00 43.76
C VAL A 540 5.91 -6.24 43.00
N ASP A 541 5.10 -6.05 41.96
CA ASP A 541 4.74 -7.04 40.94
C ASP A 541 5.78 -7.00 39.79
N LEU A 542 6.22 -8.16 39.31
CA LEU A 542 7.28 -8.30 38.30
C LEU A 542 6.77 -8.64 36.88
N GLY A 543 5.46 -8.84 36.69
CA GLY A 543 4.85 -9.09 35.38
C GLY A 543 5.15 -10.46 34.76
N ASP A 544 4.77 -10.62 33.48
CA ASP A 544 4.93 -11.86 32.72
C ASP A 544 6.33 -12.00 32.12
N PHE A 545 6.89 -13.22 32.13
CA PHE A 545 8.17 -13.54 31.50
C PHE A 545 7.99 -14.60 30.41
N ALA A 546 8.42 -14.29 29.19
CA ALA A 546 8.53 -15.26 28.09
C ALA A 546 10.01 -15.59 27.82
N THR A 547 10.31 -16.87 27.59
CA THR A 547 11.68 -17.31 27.31
C THR A 547 11.70 -18.29 26.13
N ASN A 548 12.73 -18.24 25.28
CA ASN A 548 12.94 -19.15 24.15
C ASN A 548 14.30 -19.86 24.22
N SER A 549 14.97 -19.80 25.38
CA SER A 549 16.35 -20.22 25.58
C SER A 549 16.46 -21.65 26.11
N SER A 550 17.36 -22.44 25.53
CA SER A 550 17.77 -23.77 26.03
C SER A 550 18.74 -23.70 27.23
N ASN A 551 19.17 -22.50 27.62
CA ASN A 551 20.06 -22.24 28.73
C ASN A 551 19.30 -21.73 29.96
N ALA A 552 19.90 -21.91 31.15
CA ALA A 552 19.38 -21.36 32.39
C ALA A 552 19.40 -19.82 32.33
N ILE A 553 18.29 -19.18 32.69
CA ILE A 553 18.12 -17.73 32.66
C ILE A 553 18.22 -17.20 34.08
N THR A 554 19.12 -16.24 34.31
CA THR A 554 19.22 -15.57 35.61
C THR A 554 18.51 -14.22 35.55
N VAL A 555 17.55 -14.02 36.45
CA VAL A 555 16.82 -12.77 36.61
C VAL A 555 17.42 -12.03 37.80
N THR A 556 17.78 -10.75 37.61
CA THR A 556 18.29 -9.88 38.67
C THR A 556 17.31 -8.75 38.95
N VAL A 557 16.90 -8.62 40.22
CA VAL A 557 16.02 -7.54 40.70
C VAL A 557 16.86 -6.60 41.54
N THR A 558 16.88 -5.29 41.20
CA THR A 558 17.66 -4.27 41.92
C THR A 558 16.77 -3.11 42.36
N ASN A 559 16.86 -2.73 43.64
CA ASN A 559 16.19 -1.58 44.23
C ASN A 559 17.06 -0.33 44.13
N ASN A 560 16.74 0.58 43.22
CA ASN A 560 17.39 1.88 43.10
C ASN A 560 16.62 3.02 43.79
N GLY A 561 15.51 2.69 44.47
CA GLY A 561 14.68 3.64 45.22
C GLY A 561 15.34 4.14 46.50
N SER A 562 14.75 5.20 47.05
CA SER A 562 15.24 5.87 48.27
C SER A 562 14.86 5.12 49.56
N SER A 563 13.94 4.15 49.46
CA SER A 563 13.45 3.30 50.56
C SER A 563 13.71 1.82 50.29
N ALA A 564 13.91 1.03 51.35
CA ALA A 564 14.05 -0.42 51.22
C ALA A 564 12.73 -1.07 50.79
N ILE A 565 12.79 -2.05 49.89
CA ILE A 565 11.63 -2.82 49.43
C ILE A 565 11.71 -4.26 49.93
N THR A 566 10.55 -4.86 50.21
CA THR A 566 10.46 -6.27 50.61
C THR A 566 9.67 -7.02 49.54
N LEU A 567 10.28 -8.05 48.97
CA LEU A 567 9.63 -9.00 48.07
C LEU A 567 8.79 -9.96 48.94
N LEU A 568 7.53 -10.13 48.59
CA LEU A 568 6.55 -10.78 49.48
C LEU A 568 6.63 -12.31 49.47
N ASP A 569 7.33 -12.92 48.51
CA ASP A 569 7.41 -14.38 48.36
C ASP A 569 8.84 -14.92 48.15
N ASN A 570 9.04 -16.19 48.51
CA ASN A 570 10.16 -17.04 48.09
C ASN A 570 9.57 -17.95 46.99
N PRO A 571 10.09 -17.97 45.74
CA PRO A 571 9.28 -18.38 44.59
C PRO A 571 8.79 -19.83 44.77
N PRO A 572 7.51 -20.11 44.51
CA PRO A 572 6.97 -21.45 44.66
C PRO A 572 7.54 -22.44 43.64
N LEU A 573 7.42 -23.73 43.99
CA LEU A 573 7.77 -24.87 43.17
C LEU A 573 7.07 -24.81 41.80
N SER A 574 7.82 -25.05 40.73
CA SER A 574 7.25 -25.38 39.42
C SER A 574 6.37 -26.64 39.56
N SER A 575 5.10 -26.55 39.15
CA SER A 575 4.24 -27.73 38.95
C SER A 575 4.65 -28.52 37.70
N ASP A 576 5.48 -27.94 36.84
CA ASP A 576 5.97 -28.53 35.59
C ASP A 576 7.37 -29.14 35.77
N SER A 577 7.44 -30.46 35.61
CA SER A 577 8.68 -31.24 35.69
C SER A 577 9.77 -30.86 34.67
N ARG A 578 9.46 -30.03 33.66
CA ARG A 578 10.37 -29.57 32.61
C ARG A 578 11.26 -28.38 33.03
N PHE A 579 10.97 -27.73 34.16
CA PHE A 579 11.75 -26.60 34.70
C PHE A 579 12.06 -26.76 36.18
N THR A 580 13.15 -26.15 36.61
CA THR A 580 13.45 -25.85 38.01
C THR A 580 13.64 -24.34 38.17
N ILE A 581 13.09 -23.77 39.23
CA ILE A 581 13.24 -22.35 39.57
C ILE A 581 14.03 -22.29 40.88
N SER A 582 15.12 -21.52 40.91
CA SER A 582 15.88 -21.32 42.15
C SER A 582 15.20 -20.30 43.07
N THR A 583 15.44 -20.42 44.38
CA THR A 583 14.96 -19.46 45.37
C THR A 583 15.69 -18.12 45.24
N PHE A 584 15.05 -17.02 45.62
CA PHE A 584 15.73 -15.73 45.74
C PHE A 584 16.94 -15.82 46.69
N THR A 585 18.00 -15.07 46.40
CA THR A 585 19.15 -14.96 47.30
C THR A 585 18.85 -14.10 48.52
N THR A 586 18.01 -13.07 48.38
CA THR A 586 17.42 -12.27 49.47
C THR A 586 16.01 -11.78 49.11
N THR A 587 15.15 -11.52 50.10
CA THR A 587 13.80 -10.95 49.90
C THR A 587 13.67 -9.50 50.38
N SER A 588 14.71 -8.93 50.98
CA SER A 588 14.74 -7.52 51.42
C SER A 588 15.84 -6.79 50.68
N LEU A 589 15.45 -5.87 49.79
CA LEU A 589 16.36 -5.11 48.95
C LEU A 589 16.55 -3.71 49.53
N ALA A 590 17.78 -3.42 49.98
CA ALA A 590 18.14 -2.11 50.50
C ALA A 590 17.98 -1.00 49.44
N ALA A 591 17.65 0.20 49.90
CA ALA A 591 17.61 1.41 49.07
C ALA A 591 18.97 1.68 48.38
N GLY A 592 18.95 2.29 47.21
CA GLY A 592 20.16 2.77 46.53
C GLY A 592 21.10 1.66 46.01
N GLY A 593 20.55 0.53 45.56
CA GLY A 593 21.27 -0.50 44.79
C GLY A 593 21.21 -1.92 45.35
N GLY A 594 20.31 -2.23 46.30
CA GLY A 594 20.18 -3.59 46.83
C GLY A 594 19.59 -4.54 45.80
N SER A 595 20.17 -5.73 45.59
CA SER A 595 19.70 -6.67 44.56
C SER A 595 19.52 -8.12 45.04
N THR A 596 18.69 -8.88 44.33
CA THR A 596 18.52 -10.33 44.48
C THR A 596 18.44 -10.98 43.10
N THR A 597 18.70 -12.28 43.05
CA THR A 597 18.62 -13.06 41.80
C THR A 597 17.85 -14.35 42.00
N PHE A 598 17.23 -14.83 40.92
CA PHE A 598 16.76 -16.21 40.81
C PHE A 598 17.02 -16.72 39.39
N THR A 599 16.95 -18.03 39.20
CA THR A 599 17.32 -18.70 37.95
C THR A 599 16.24 -19.67 37.54
N ILE A 600 15.80 -19.62 36.29
CA ILE A 600 14.91 -20.60 35.67
C ILE A 600 15.78 -21.55 34.85
N THR A 601 15.77 -22.84 35.15
CA THR A 601 16.63 -23.85 34.52
C THR A 601 15.77 -24.98 33.91
N PRO A 602 15.82 -25.19 32.58
CA PRO A 602 15.20 -26.33 31.92
C PRO A 602 15.80 -27.66 32.42
N THR A 603 15.00 -28.69 32.65
CA THR A 603 15.45 -29.99 33.19
C THR A 603 15.85 -31.02 32.12
N THR A 604 15.57 -30.77 30.84
CA THR A 604 15.94 -31.66 29.71
C THR A 604 16.63 -30.90 28.58
N SER A 605 17.64 -31.51 27.95
CA SER A 605 18.51 -30.91 26.94
C SER A 605 17.97 -30.91 25.50
N THR A 606 16.65 -30.95 25.30
CA THR A 606 16.05 -31.09 23.97
C THR A 606 15.82 -29.72 23.34
N ALA A 607 16.39 -29.49 22.14
CA ALA A 607 16.28 -28.23 21.43
C ALA A 607 14.86 -28.02 20.86
N GLY A 608 14.17 -27.02 21.37
CA GLY A 608 12.89 -26.49 20.91
C GLY A 608 12.59 -25.19 21.66
N THR A 609 11.80 -24.29 21.05
CA THR A 609 11.32 -23.08 21.73
C THR A 609 10.24 -23.50 22.71
N LEU A 610 10.50 -23.38 24.01
CA LEU A 610 9.49 -23.62 25.02
C LEU A 610 8.84 -22.29 25.40
N THR A 611 7.66 -22.01 24.87
CA THR A 611 6.86 -20.86 25.30
C THR A 611 6.13 -21.23 26.58
N SER A 612 6.46 -20.57 27.68
CA SER A 612 5.73 -20.66 28.95
C SER A 612 5.28 -19.27 29.35
N THR A 613 4.01 -19.09 29.68
CA THR A 613 3.53 -17.87 30.34
C THR A 613 3.56 -18.10 31.84
N ILE A 614 4.23 -17.23 32.59
CA ILE A 614 4.18 -17.23 34.04
C ILE A 614 3.21 -16.13 34.43
N GLN A 615 1.97 -16.50 34.76
CA GLN A 615 0.94 -15.55 35.16
C GLN A 615 0.93 -15.38 36.67
N PHE A 616 1.03 -14.13 37.14
CA PHE A 616 0.81 -13.78 38.54
C PHE A 616 -0.60 -13.21 38.70
N ASP A 617 -1.54 -14.00 39.25
CA ASP A 617 -2.92 -13.53 39.46
C ASP A 617 -3.00 -12.61 40.69
N THR A 618 -3.42 -11.37 40.49
CA THR A 618 -3.69 -10.39 41.56
C THR A 618 -5.17 -10.03 41.69
N SER A 619 -6.07 -10.77 41.03
CA SER A 619 -7.48 -10.40 40.95
C SER A 619 -8.38 -11.13 41.97
N ASP A 620 -8.22 -10.81 43.27
CA ASP A 620 -9.36 -10.95 44.20
C ASP A 620 -9.53 -9.70 45.08
N THR A 621 -10.52 -8.89 44.72
CA THR A 621 -10.98 -7.73 45.49
C THR A 621 -12.20 -8.05 46.39
N THR A 622 -12.57 -9.33 46.58
CA THR A 622 -13.86 -9.72 47.17
C THR A 622 -13.82 -10.28 48.60
N GLY A 623 -12.65 -10.40 49.23
CA GLY A 623 -12.55 -10.55 50.68
C GLY A 623 -13.15 -11.81 51.29
N THR A 624 -13.37 -12.89 50.53
CA THR A 624 -13.77 -14.20 51.09
C THR A 624 -13.00 -15.37 50.49
N GLY A 625 -11.72 -15.48 50.86
CA GLY A 625 -11.08 -16.77 51.13
C GLY A 625 -10.82 -17.70 49.95
N GLY A 626 -10.14 -17.19 48.91
CA GLY A 626 -9.51 -17.99 47.86
C GLY A 626 -8.01 -18.19 48.05
N ILE A 627 -7.54 -18.42 49.28
CA ILE A 627 -6.18 -18.93 49.54
C ILE A 627 -6.32 -20.46 49.58
N SER A 628 -5.61 -21.22 48.74
CA SER A 628 -5.31 -22.60 49.13
C SER A 628 -4.52 -22.52 50.44
N ALA A 629 -4.83 -23.38 51.41
CA ALA A 629 -4.40 -23.22 52.81
C ALA A 629 -2.88 -23.20 53.08
N ASP A 630 -2.06 -23.24 52.04
CA ASP A 630 -0.61 -23.18 52.01
C ASP A 630 -0.03 -21.83 51.56
N GLY A 631 -0.84 -20.87 51.08
CA GLY A 631 -0.37 -19.54 50.68
C GLY A 631 0.54 -19.55 49.45
N ILE A 632 0.31 -20.49 48.53
CA ILE A 632 1.13 -20.69 47.33
C ILE A 632 0.45 -20.03 46.11
N PHE A 633 1.20 -19.21 45.37
CA PHE A 633 0.85 -18.81 44.01
C PHE A 633 0.85 -20.04 43.10
N ASN A 634 -0.26 -20.31 42.42
CA ASN A 634 -0.32 -21.40 41.44
C ASN A 634 0.18 -20.91 40.08
N PHE A 635 1.13 -21.65 39.51
CA PHE A 635 1.61 -21.46 38.15
C PHE A 635 0.86 -22.41 37.20
N ASP A 636 0.28 -21.87 36.13
CA ASP A 636 -0.09 -22.65 34.95
C ASP A 636 1.03 -22.54 33.92
N ILE A 637 1.81 -23.60 33.77
CA ILE A 637 2.80 -23.75 32.71
C ILE A 637 2.21 -24.70 31.67
N THR A 638 1.58 -24.15 30.63
CA THR A 638 1.32 -24.89 29.39
C THR A 638 2.58 -24.82 28.53
N ALA A 639 3.04 -25.97 28.02
CA ALA A 639 4.07 -25.97 27.00
C ALA A 639 3.74 -27.00 25.93
N ASP A 640 3.73 -26.53 24.68
CA ASP A 640 3.46 -27.31 23.49
C ASP A 640 4.79 -27.69 22.83
N VAL A 641 4.91 -28.93 22.36
CA VAL A 641 6.09 -29.39 21.62
C VAL A 641 5.76 -29.26 20.14
N VAL A 642 6.11 -28.12 19.55
CA VAL A 642 5.83 -27.88 18.13
C VAL A 642 6.83 -28.68 17.28
N ASN A 643 6.37 -29.80 16.72
CA ASN A 643 7.02 -30.48 15.61
C ASN A 643 6.56 -29.92 14.23
N ASP A 644 5.83 -28.80 14.21
CA ASP A 644 5.06 -28.34 13.04
C ASP A 644 5.45 -26.93 12.56
N LEU A 645 4.86 -26.52 11.43
CA LEU A 645 4.89 -25.15 10.90
C LEU A 645 4.52 -24.13 12.00
N ALA A 646 5.34 -23.09 12.20
CA ALA A 646 5.11 -22.07 13.21
C ALA A 646 5.03 -20.68 12.58
N VAL A 647 4.13 -19.83 13.06
CA VAL A 647 4.00 -18.45 12.57
C VAL A 647 5.09 -17.58 13.21
N SER A 648 5.96 -16.96 12.40
CA SER A 648 7.06 -16.11 12.89
C SER A 648 6.76 -14.62 12.82
N ASN A 649 5.80 -14.23 11.97
CA ASN A 649 5.24 -12.88 11.97
C ASN A 649 3.79 -12.92 11.44
N ALA A 650 2.83 -12.82 12.36
CA ALA A 650 1.40 -13.00 12.06
C ALA A 650 0.83 -11.92 11.14
N SER A 651 1.46 -10.73 11.05
CA SER A 651 0.97 -9.59 10.25
C SER A 651 1.49 -9.55 8.80
N GLN A 652 2.38 -10.46 8.41
CA GLN A 652 2.93 -10.54 7.04
C GLN A 652 2.73 -11.91 6.39
N GLY A 653 1.85 -12.75 6.95
CA GLY A 653 1.70 -14.14 6.52
C GLY A 653 3.04 -14.89 6.48
N ALA A 654 3.97 -14.61 7.39
CA ALA A 654 5.29 -15.25 7.38
C ALA A 654 5.32 -16.42 8.36
N PHE A 655 5.67 -17.59 7.84
CA PHE A 655 5.81 -18.83 8.60
C PHE A 655 7.27 -19.22 8.67
N THR A 656 7.71 -19.73 9.81
CA THR A 656 8.99 -20.40 9.96
C THR A 656 8.76 -21.90 10.01
N LEU A 657 9.52 -22.62 9.20
CA LEU A 657 9.52 -24.08 9.20
C LEU A 657 10.22 -24.59 10.46
N GLY A 658 9.53 -25.48 11.18
CA GLY A 658 10.10 -26.28 12.28
C GLY A 658 11.09 -27.34 11.78
N ASN A 659 11.27 -28.43 12.53
CA ASN A 659 12.10 -29.54 12.07
C ASN A 659 11.37 -30.30 10.96
N THR A 660 11.80 -30.14 9.71
CA THR A 660 11.20 -30.84 8.58
C THR A 660 11.35 -32.34 8.78
N SER A 661 10.24 -33.06 8.97
CA SER A 661 10.24 -34.47 8.56
C SER A 661 10.68 -34.47 7.10
N THR A 662 11.57 -35.37 6.74
CA THR A 662 12.29 -35.41 5.46
C THR A 662 11.41 -35.50 4.20
N ASP A 663 10.07 -35.43 4.35
CA ASP A 663 9.04 -35.52 3.29
C ASP A 663 7.90 -34.46 3.41
N GLY A 664 7.98 -33.46 4.30
CA GLY A 664 6.87 -32.53 4.54
C GLY A 664 6.59 -31.55 3.38
N ARG A 665 5.33 -31.41 2.95
CA ARG A 665 4.86 -30.33 2.04
C ARG A 665 3.87 -29.41 2.73
N ILE A 666 3.67 -28.22 2.17
CA ILE A 666 2.60 -27.31 2.58
C ILE A 666 1.45 -27.44 1.57
N GLN A 667 0.26 -27.75 2.07
CA GLN A 667 -0.98 -27.70 1.31
C GLN A 667 -1.69 -26.37 1.60
N LEU A 668 -2.14 -25.70 0.55
CA LEU A 668 -2.91 -24.46 0.60
C LEU A 668 -4.30 -24.76 0.06
N THR A 669 -5.35 -24.60 0.85
CA THR A 669 -6.74 -24.83 0.42
C THR A 669 -7.57 -23.57 0.60
N VAL A 670 -8.08 -23.02 -0.50
CA VAL A 670 -8.91 -21.81 -0.49
C VAL A 670 -10.26 -22.10 0.18
N GLN A 671 -10.69 -21.24 1.12
CA GLN A 671 -12.00 -21.33 1.77
C GLN A 671 -13.00 -20.34 1.18
N SER A 672 -12.54 -19.12 0.91
CA SER A 672 -13.34 -18.05 0.33
C SER A 672 -12.44 -16.99 -0.29
N SER A 673 -12.93 -16.31 -1.33
CA SER A 673 -12.41 -15.07 -1.86
C SER A 673 -13.57 -14.17 -2.32
N SER A 674 -13.54 -12.88 -1.96
CA SER A 674 -14.60 -11.88 -2.17
C SER A 674 -14.35 -10.99 -3.40
N GLN A 675 -13.11 -10.96 -3.90
CA GLN A 675 -12.66 -9.93 -4.84
C GLN A 675 -13.16 -10.17 -6.27
N SER A 676 -13.09 -9.12 -7.10
CA SER A 676 -13.67 -9.12 -8.46
C SER A 676 -12.67 -9.46 -9.57
N GLN A 677 -11.53 -10.08 -9.25
CA GLN A 677 -10.51 -10.50 -10.22
C GLN A 677 -9.81 -11.78 -9.76
N VAL A 678 -9.19 -12.53 -10.67
CA VAL A 678 -8.30 -13.64 -10.29
C VAL A 678 -7.19 -13.12 -9.39
N GLU A 679 -7.04 -13.78 -8.24
CA GLU A 679 -6.02 -13.44 -7.26
C GLU A 679 -4.77 -14.29 -7.51
N VAL A 680 -3.60 -13.66 -7.50
CA VAL A 680 -2.32 -14.36 -7.59
C VAL A 680 -1.73 -14.45 -6.21
N LEU A 681 -1.91 -15.60 -5.55
CA LEU A 681 -1.23 -15.91 -4.30
C LEU A 681 0.22 -16.29 -4.60
N GLN A 682 1.13 -15.46 -4.12
CA GLN A 682 2.57 -15.63 -4.22
C GLN A 682 3.13 -16.17 -2.90
N VAL A 683 3.97 -17.19 -3.00
CA VAL A 683 4.68 -17.81 -1.88
C VAL A 683 6.17 -17.67 -2.10
N THR A 684 6.86 -16.95 -1.21
CA THR A 684 8.29 -16.65 -1.31
C THR A 684 9.04 -17.25 -0.15
N THR A 685 10.09 -18.01 -0.42
CA THR A 685 10.94 -18.64 0.59
C THR A 685 12.09 -17.72 1.02
N SER A 686 12.72 -18.03 2.15
CA SER A 686 13.95 -17.36 2.61
C SER A 686 15.12 -17.47 1.62
N SER A 687 15.13 -18.45 0.71
CA SER A 687 16.13 -18.56 -0.37
C SER A 687 15.83 -17.65 -1.57
N GLY A 688 14.67 -17.00 -1.59
CA GLY A 688 14.20 -16.17 -2.69
C GLY A 688 13.41 -16.94 -3.76
N ASP A 689 13.23 -18.25 -3.60
CA ASP A 689 12.41 -19.05 -4.51
C ASP A 689 10.94 -18.64 -4.36
N THR A 690 10.28 -18.40 -5.48
CA THR A 690 8.91 -17.89 -5.55
C THR A 690 8.01 -18.84 -6.32
N SER A 691 6.88 -19.20 -5.71
CA SER A 691 5.77 -19.91 -6.35
C SER A 691 4.55 -19.00 -6.46
N LEU A 692 3.82 -19.10 -7.56
CA LEU A 692 2.64 -18.31 -7.87
C LEU A 692 1.45 -19.25 -8.10
N PHE A 693 0.29 -18.89 -7.55
CA PHE A 693 -0.95 -19.66 -7.60
C PHE A 693 -2.13 -18.75 -7.94
N SER A 694 -2.90 -19.07 -8.98
CA SER A 694 -4.12 -18.32 -9.33
C SER A 694 -5.31 -18.85 -8.55
N ILE A 695 -6.11 -17.95 -8.01
CA ILE A 695 -7.33 -18.26 -7.26
C ILE A 695 -8.51 -17.57 -7.95
N LEU A 696 -9.53 -18.36 -8.28
CA LEU A 696 -10.84 -17.85 -8.66
C LEU A 696 -11.62 -17.38 -7.41
N PRO A 697 -12.07 -16.12 -7.38
CA PRO A 697 -12.98 -15.65 -6.35
C PRO A 697 -14.32 -16.35 -6.36
N ASN A 698 -15.02 -16.32 -5.22
CA ASN A 698 -16.30 -17.02 -5.05
C ASN A 698 -17.36 -16.58 -6.07
N SER A 699 -17.31 -15.34 -6.54
CA SER A 699 -18.25 -14.83 -7.55
C SER A 699 -18.02 -15.39 -8.96
N PHE A 700 -16.89 -16.05 -9.19
CA PHE A 700 -16.48 -16.62 -10.48
C PHE A 700 -16.40 -18.16 -10.46
N LEU A 701 -16.76 -18.81 -9.36
CA LEU A 701 -16.72 -20.27 -9.29
C LEU A 701 -17.86 -20.87 -10.13
N PRO A 702 -17.56 -21.75 -11.09
CA PRO A 702 -18.59 -22.38 -11.89
C PRO A 702 -19.45 -23.33 -11.06
N SER A 703 -20.71 -23.50 -11.47
CA SER A 703 -21.65 -24.43 -10.81
C SER A 703 -21.03 -25.82 -10.59
N GLY A 704 -20.97 -26.24 -9.33
CA GLY A 704 -20.44 -27.54 -8.90
C GLY A 704 -18.95 -27.55 -8.51
N PHE A 705 -18.23 -26.44 -8.72
CA PHE A 705 -16.85 -26.26 -8.27
C PHE A 705 -16.82 -25.37 -7.01
N ALA A 706 -16.27 -25.88 -5.92
CA ALA A 706 -16.20 -25.17 -4.64
C ALA A 706 -14.84 -24.47 -4.48
N ALA A 707 -14.79 -23.43 -3.64
CA ALA A 707 -13.53 -22.76 -3.30
C ALA A 707 -12.50 -23.76 -2.77
N SER A 708 -12.92 -24.74 -1.96
CA SER A 708 -12.08 -25.80 -1.40
C SER A 708 -11.48 -26.76 -2.43
N ASP A 709 -12.01 -26.78 -3.65
CA ASP A 709 -11.44 -27.57 -4.74
C ASP A 709 -10.17 -26.91 -5.32
N GLN A 710 -9.95 -25.62 -5.02
CA GLN A 710 -8.71 -24.90 -5.29
C GLN A 710 -7.70 -25.20 -4.19
N THR A 711 -6.94 -26.29 -4.39
CA THR A 711 -5.90 -26.75 -3.48
C THR A 711 -4.54 -26.76 -4.17
N PHE A 712 -3.52 -26.19 -3.54
CA PHE A 712 -2.16 -26.11 -4.07
C PHE A 712 -1.19 -26.87 -3.15
N LEU A 713 -0.15 -27.46 -3.74
CA LEU A 713 0.93 -28.10 -3.01
C LEU A 713 2.23 -27.36 -3.27
N PHE A 714 2.87 -26.93 -2.18
CA PHE A 714 4.15 -26.26 -2.21
C PHE A 714 5.24 -27.17 -1.61
N ASP A 715 6.28 -27.45 -2.40
CA ASP A 715 7.38 -28.32 -2.00
C ASP A 715 8.38 -27.55 -1.13
N VAL A 716 8.51 -27.97 0.13
CA VAL A 716 9.45 -27.40 1.10
C VAL A 716 10.57 -28.38 1.46
N SER A 717 10.72 -29.48 0.71
CA SER A 717 11.71 -30.53 0.99
C SER A 717 13.17 -30.05 0.90
N SER A 718 13.43 -28.97 0.15
CA SER A 718 14.75 -28.34 0.04
C SER A 718 15.07 -27.36 1.19
N LEU A 719 14.09 -27.03 2.02
CA LEU A 719 14.20 -26.02 3.08
C LEU A 719 14.63 -26.65 4.41
N THR A 720 15.41 -25.90 5.19
CA THR A 720 15.92 -26.34 6.50
C THR A 720 15.11 -25.75 7.65
N ALA A 721 15.16 -26.36 8.82
CA ALA A 721 14.55 -25.79 10.03
C ALA A 721 15.03 -24.34 10.26
N GLY A 722 14.08 -23.42 10.46
CA GLY A 722 14.33 -21.99 10.57
C GLY A 722 14.14 -21.20 9.26
N SER A 723 14.00 -21.86 8.10
CA SER A 723 13.64 -21.20 6.84
C SER A 723 12.26 -20.54 6.94
N THR A 724 12.10 -19.38 6.29
CA THR A 724 10.82 -18.66 6.26
C THR A 724 10.09 -18.85 4.95
N VAL A 725 8.76 -18.86 5.00
CA VAL A 725 7.83 -18.88 3.88
C VAL A 725 6.88 -17.69 4.05
N GLN A 726 6.84 -16.80 3.07
CA GLN A 726 6.05 -15.58 3.08
C GLN A 726 4.95 -15.66 2.02
N PHE A 727 3.75 -15.24 2.38
CA PHE A 727 2.61 -15.19 1.47
C PHE A 727 2.28 -13.74 1.11
N SER A 728 2.07 -13.46 -0.17
CA SER A 728 1.56 -12.18 -0.67
C SER A 728 0.49 -12.45 -1.73
N VAL A 729 -0.42 -11.49 -1.96
CA VAL A 729 -1.47 -11.63 -2.98
C VAL A 729 -1.33 -10.47 -3.96
N ASN A 730 -1.37 -10.76 -5.26
CA ASN A 730 -1.21 -9.78 -6.35
C ASN A 730 0.07 -8.93 -6.20
N GLY A 731 1.13 -9.51 -5.65
CA GLY A 731 2.42 -8.83 -5.41
C GLY A 731 2.39 -7.78 -4.28
N GLN A 732 1.31 -7.67 -3.52
CA GLN A 732 1.16 -6.74 -2.40
C GLN A 732 1.36 -7.45 -1.06
N ALA A 733 2.10 -6.82 -0.15
CA ALA A 733 2.13 -7.20 1.26
C ALA A 733 0.94 -6.55 1.96
N ILE A 734 -0.16 -7.28 2.04
CA ILE A 734 -1.45 -6.84 2.61
C ILE A 734 -1.58 -7.19 4.09
N SER A 735 -2.54 -6.56 4.77
CA SER A 735 -2.87 -6.89 6.16
C SER A 735 -3.38 -8.33 6.22
N THR A 736 -2.75 -9.14 7.07
CA THR A 736 -3.08 -10.56 7.22
C THR A 736 -3.45 -10.87 8.66
N ALA A 737 -4.56 -11.57 8.86
CA ALA A 737 -4.90 -12.22 10.10
C ALA A 737 -4.55 -13.70 10.00
N THR A 738 -3.82 -14.21 10.99
CA THR A 738 -3.48 -15.63 11.08
C THR A 738 -4.15 -16.23 12.30
N THR A 739 -4.92 -17.30 12.12
CA THR A 739 -5.55 -18.05 13.21
C THR A 739 -5.09 -19.51 13.16
N GLU A 740 -4.49 -20.03 14.22
CA GLU A 740 -4.23 -21.46 14.33
C GLU A 740 -5.55 -22.20 14.59
N LEU A 741 -5.90 -23.15 13.72
CA LEU A 741 -7.12 -23.95 13.85
C LEU A 741 -6.85 -25.23 14.66
N SER A 742 -5.67 -25.80 14.48
CA SER A 742 -5.12 -26.93 15.22
C SER A 742 -3.60 -26.96 14.99
N THR A 743 -2.86 -27.74 15.77
CA THR A 743 -1.40 -27.85 15.64
C THR A 743 -0.99 -28.11 14.18
N GLY A 744 -0.16 -27.22 13.62
CA GLY A 744 0.33 -27.30 12.23
C GLY A 744 -0.66 -26.93 11.13
N ARG A 745 -1.84 -26.40 11.50
CA ARG A 745 -2.92 -25.99 10.59
C ARG A 745 -3.39 -24.57 10.88
N PHE A 746 -3.26 -23.69 9.90
CA PHE A 746 -3.52 -22.26 10.05
C PHE A 746 -4.55 -21.78 9.04
N SER A 747 -5.40 -20.84 9.45
CA SER A 747 -6.20 -20.01 8.56
C SER A 747 -5.47 -18.70 8.35
N LEU A 748 -5.11 -18.42 7.10
CA LEU A 748 -4.71 -17.11 6.62
C LEU A 748 -5.95 -16.37 6.13
N GLN A 749 -6.09 -15.14 6.56
CA GLN A 749 -7.18 -14.23 6.21
C GLN A 749 -6.54 -12.94 5.72
N PHE A 750 -6.88 -12.52 4.51
CA PHE A 750 -6.25 -11.41 3.82
C PHE A 750 -7.25 -10.27 3.67
N ASP A 751 -6.77 -9.04 3.82
CA ASP A 751 -7.47 -7.79 3.56
C ASP A 751 -6.93 -7.21 2.23
N LEU A 752 -7.64 -7.46 1.14
CA LEU A 752 -7.23 -7.12 -0.22
C LEU A 752 -7.69 -5.71 -0.64
N ASP A 753 -8.75 -5.19 -0.04
CA ASP A 753 -9.21 -3.82 -0.30
C ASP A 753 -8.72 -2.78 0.74
N ASN A 754 -7.99 -3.25 1.75
CA ASN A 754 -7.35 -2.48 2.82
C ASN A 754 -8.37 -1.68 3.66
N ASP A 755 -9.58 -2.23 3.82
CA ASP A 755 -10.64 -1.65 4.66
C ASP A 755 -10.46 -1.95 6.17
N GLY A 756 -9.48 -2.80 6.50
CA GLY A 756 -9.13 -3.24 7.84
C GLY A 756 -9.83 -4.54 8.27
N ALA A 757 -10.74 -5.09 7.45
CA ALA A 757 -11.32 -6.41 7.62
C ALA A 757 -10.53 -7.44 6.79
N THR A 758 -10.31 -8.62 7.36
CA THR A 758 -9.50 -9.68 6.72
C THR A 758 -10.40 -10.77 6.11
N ASP A 759 -11.54 -10.39 5.57
CA ASP A 759 -12.56 -11.30 5.01
C ASP A 759 -12.49 -11.46 3.49
N ASP A 760 -11.49 -10.86 2.84
CA ASP A 760 -11.39 -10.85 1.39
C ASP A 760 -10.89 -12.14 0.77
N LEU A 761 -9.85 -12.75 1.35
CA LEU A 761 -9.40 -14.09 0.96
C LEU A 761 -9.10 -14.89 2.22
N SER A 762 -9.58 -16.13 2.26
CA SER A 762 -9.28 -17.08 3.33
C SER A 762 -8.64 -18.34 2.74
N VAL A 763 -7.46 -18.69 3.24
CA VAL A 763 -6.69 -19.87 2.82
C VAL A 763 -6.32 -20.68 4.05
N ILE A 764 -6.59 -21.99 4.01
CA ILE A 764 -6.06 -22.92 5.01
C ILE A 764 -4.68 -23.39 4.57
N VAL A 765 -3.73 -23.33 5.50
CA VAL A 765 -2.37 -23.81 5.35
C VAL A 765 -2.19 -25.02 6.25
N ASP A 766 -1.88 -26.17 5.64
CA ASP A 766 -1.73 -27.46 6.30
C ASP A 766 -0.35 -28.06 5.98
N GLN A 767 0.39 -28.53 6.98
CA GLN A 767 1.57 -29.37 6.72
C GLN A 767 1.12 -30.82 6.48
N VAL A 768 1.42 -31.35 5.30
CA VAL A 768 0.98 -32.70 4.89
C VAL A 768 2.16 -33.61 4.58
N ALA A 769 2.01 -34.91 4.89
CA ALA A 769 2.95 -35.97 4.56
C ALA A 769 2.61 -36.68 3.23
N THR A 770 1.69 -36.11 2.44
CA THR A 770 1.17 -36.71 1.21
C THR A 770 2.23 -36.72 0.11
N ALA A 771 2.42 -37.82 -0.62
CA ALA A 771 3.22 -37.85 -1.85
C ALA A 771 2.53 -37.02 -2.96
N ILE A 772 3.27 -36.49 -3.94
CA ILE A 772 2.65 -35.76 -5.07
C ILE A 772 1.76 -36.78 -5.80
N PRO A 773 0.50 -36.49 -6.14
CA PRO A 773 -0.05 -37.03 -7.37
C PRO A 773 0.83 -36.43 -8.46
N THR A 774 1.87 -37.18 -8.82
CA THR A 774 2.90 -36.85 -9.80
C THR A 774 2.27 -36.11 -10.98
N GLY A 775 2.48 -34.80 -11.01
CA GLY A 775 1.62 -33.88 -11.73
C GLY A 775 1.81 -32.40 -11.36
N ALA A 776 2.21 -32.08 -10.14
CA ALA A 776 2.19 -30.69 -9.66
C ALA A 776 3.33 -29.82 -10.23
N GLY A 777 3.00 -28.92 -11.17
CA GLY A 777 3.84 -27.77 -11.55
C GLY A 777 3.98 -26.80 -10.38
N GLY A 778 5.17 -26.76 -9.78
CA GLY A 778 5.43 -26.02 -8.54
C GLY A 778 5.50 -24.49 -8.66
N ASN A 779 5.43 -23.92 -9.86
CA ASN A 779 5.48 -22.47 -10.07
C ASN A 779 4.57 -22.11 -11.25
N GLN A 780 3.63 -21.17 -11.12
CA GLN A 780 3.19 -20.43 -12.30
C GLN A 780 4.33 -19.52 -12.75
N SER A 781 5.13 -20.00 -13.70
CA SER A 781 5.76 -19.12 -14.68
C SER A 781 5.12 -19.46 -16.01
N SER A 782 4.83 -18.46 -16.85
CA SER A 782 4.34 -18.71 -18.21
C SER A 782 5.13 -19.87 -18.84
N SER A 783 4.44 -20.95 -19.23
CA SER A 783 4.97 -22.24 -19.75
C SER A 783 5.18 -23.41 -18.79
N THR A 784 4.64 -23.38 -17.56
CA THR A 784 4.82 -24.47 -16.55
C THR A 784 3.53 -25.07 -15.97
N GLU A 785 2.37 -24.73 -16.54
CA GLU A 785 1.03 -25.24 -16.21
C GLU A 785 0.77 -26.65 -16.80
N VAL A 786 1.64 -27.61 -16.48
CA VAL A 786 1.62 -28.98 -17.01
C VAL A 786 1.48 -30.02 -15.92
N ILE A 787 0.97 -31.19 -16.28
CA ILE A 787 0.97 -32.39 -15.45
C ILE A 787 2.29 -33.15 -15.67
N ASP A 788 3.15 -33.21 -14.65
CA ASP A 788 4.42 -33.94 -14.66
C ASP A 788 4.35 -35.38 -14.10
N LEU A 789 4.29 -36.37 -14.99
CA LEU A 789 4.36 -37.79 -14.65
C LEU A 789 5.74 -38.40 -14.94
N SER A 790 6.80 -37.60 -15.13
CA SER A 790 8.12 -38.06 -15.57
C SER A 790 8.80 -39.04 -14.60
N SER A 791 8.54 -38.92 -13.30
CA SER A 791 9.07 -39.79 -12.25
C SER A 791 8.22 -41.05 -11.98
N VAL A 792 7.09 -41.18 -12.67
CA VAL A 792 6.14 -42.28 -12.51
C VAL A 792 6.39 -43.38 -13.52
N SER A 793 6.25 -44.63 -13.08
CA SER A 793 6.29 -45.78 -13.98
C SER A 793 4.89 -46.36 -14.19
N GLY A 794 4.61 -46.81 -15.42
CA GLY A 794 3.35 -47.46 -15.76
C GLY A 794 2.18 -46.50 -15.91
N ALA A 795 1.04 -47.02 -16.36
CA ALA A 795 -0.16 -46.24 -16.64
C ALA A 795 -0.93 -45.93 -15.34
N GLN A 796 -1.29 -44.67 -15.15
CA GLN A 796 -2.06 -44.15 -14.01
C GLN A 796 -3.51 -43.96 -14.39
N THR A 797 -4.43 -44.38 -13.52
CA THR A 797 -5.87 -44.09 -13.73
C THR A 797 -6.13 -42.64 -13.35
N ALA A 798 -6.82 -41.89 -14.21
CA ALA A 798 -7.17 -40.51 -13.94
C ALA A 798 -8.67 -40.28 -14.12
N THR A 799 -9.24 -39.48 -13.23
CA THR A 799 -10.60 -38.95 -13.32
C THR A 799 -10.52 -37.50 -13.79
N PHE A 800 -11.28 -37.18 -14.83
CA PHE A 800 -11.31 -35.89 -15.48
C PHE A 800 -12.67 -35.26 -15.23
N THR A 801 -12.72 -34.09 -14.59
CA THR A 801 -13.96 -33.37 -14.30
C THR A 801 -13.93 -32.02 -14.98
N VAL A 802 -15.00 -31.70 -15.71
CA VAL A 802 -15.18 -30.41 -16.39
C VAL A 802 -16.37 -29.70 -15.77
N TYR A 803 -16.18 -28.44 -15.38
CA TYR A 803 -17.22 -27.50 -14.95
C TYR A 803 -17.31 -26.41 -16.02
N ARG A 804 -18.50 -26.13 -16.55
CA ARG A 804 -18.63 -25.21 -17.68
C ARG A 804 -19.60 -24.07 -17.37
N GLU A 805 -19.12 -22.84 -17.49
CA GLU A 805 -19.91 -21.61 -17.35
C GLU A 805 -19.68 -20.67 -18.54
N ALA A 806 -19.91 -21.18 -19.74
CA ALA A 806 -19.62 -20.45 -20.98
C ALA A 806 -20.84 -20.35 -21.89
N ASN A 807 -20.85 -19.34 -22.75
CA ASN A 807 -21.81 -19.30 -23.86
C ASN A 807 -21.43 -20.26 -24.99
N PHE A 808 -20.13 -20.52 -25.20
CA PHE A 808 -19.64 -21.40 -26.26
C PHE A 808 -19.60 -22.87 -25.88
N ALA A 809 -19.93 -23.74 -26.83
CA ALA A 809 -19.86 -25.18 -26.64
C ALA A 809 -18.41 -25.67 -26.77
N ASN A 810 -17.65 -25.55 -25.69
CA ASN A 810 -16.22 -25.83 -25.66
C ASN A 810 -15.92 -27.32 -25.46
N SER A 811 -14.81 -27.79 -26.03
CA SER A 811 -14.24 -29.11 -25.77
C SER A 811 -12.86 -28.94 -25.14
N VAL A 812 -12.57 -29.63 -24.04
CA VAL A 812 -11.25 -29.57 -23.37
C VAL A 812 -10.57 -30.94 -23.37
N GLY A 813 -9.26 -30.95 -23.18
CA GLY A 813 -8.50 -32.19 -23.03
C GLY A 813 -7.04 -31.96 -22.65
N LEU A 814 -6.28 -33.06 -22.62
CA LEU A 814 -4.83 -33.07 -22.38
C LEU A 814 -4.10 -33.59 -23.62
N TYR A 815 -2.87 -33.14 -23.84
CA TYR A 815 -1.97 -33.70 -24.84
C TYR A 815 -0.57 -33.91 -24.28
N ARG A 816 0.12 -34.94 -24.78
CA ARG A 816 1.47 -35.27 -24.34
C ARG A 816 2.48 -34.32 -24.98
N ILE A 817 3.42 -33.82 -24.19
CA ILE A 817 4.54 -32.99 -24.65
C ILE A 817 5.87 -33.72 -24.41
N ASP A 818 6.86 -33.42 -25.25
CA ASP A 818 8.20 -34.02 -25.22
C ASP A 818 9.06 -33.43 -24.10
N ASN A 819 8.85 -32.15 -23.77
CA ASN A 819 9.59 -31.40 -22.76
C ASN A 819 8.77 -30.20 -22.27
N ILE A 820 9.25 -29.54 -21.22
CA ILE A 820 8.55 -28.42 -20.55
C ILE A 820 8.27 -27.22 -21.47
N ASN A 821 9.05 -27.03 -22.54
CA ASN A 821 8.83 -25.95 -23.52
C ASN A 821 7.67 -26.26 -24.49
N GLY A 822 6.91 -27.33 -24.26
CA GLY A 822 5.70 -27.63 -25.03
C GLY A 822 5.94 -28.28 -26.38
N THR A 823 7.16 -28.71 -26.70
CA THR A 823 7.43 -29.39 -27.97
C THR A 823 6.59 -30.66 -28.10
N VAL A 824 6.00 -30.90 -29.27
CA VAL A 824 5.23 -32.12 -29.56
C VAL A 824 5.75 -32.76 -30.83
N ASN A 825 6.29 -33.98 -30.73
CA ASN A 825 6.89 -34.69 -31.86
C ASN A 825 7.92 -33.84 -32.63
N GLY A 826 8.70 -33.03 -31.91
CA GLY A 826 9.68 -32.09 -32.48
C GLY A 826 9.14 -30.77 -33.05
N VAL A 827 7.83 -30.50 -32.95
CA VAL A 827 7.19 -29.23 -33.35
C VAL A 827 7.06 -28.31 -32.14
N SER A 828 7.49 -27.05 -32.24
CA SER A 828 7.49 -26.11 -31.11
C SER A 828 6.27 -25.18 -31.13
N PRO A 829 5.82 -24.67 -29.97
CA PRO A 829 4.81 -23.61 -29.93
C PRO A 829 5.21 -22.44 -30.84
N GLY A 830 4.27 -21.93 -31.63
CA GLY A 830 4.51 -20.89 -32.65
C GLY A 830 4.74 -21.42 -34.07
N ASP A 831 5.02 -22.72 -34.24
CA ASP A 831 5.04 -23.32 -35.57
C ASP A 831 3.62 -23.43 -36.16
N ALA A 832 3.48 -23.16 -37.46
CA ALA A 832 2.16 -23.08 -38.12
C ALA A 832 1.30 -24.37 -38.03
N ASN A 833 1.91 -25.53 -37.75
CA ASN A 833 1.24 -26.82 -37.58
C ASN A 833 1.18 -27.29 -36.12
N TYR A 834 1.56 -26.45 -35.15
CA TYR A 834 1.63 -26.83 -33.75
C TYR A 834 0.27 -27.31 -33.21
N ALA A 835 -0.79 -26.49 -33.34
CA ALA A 835 -2.10 -26.80 -32.78
C ALA A 835 -2.67 -28.14 -33.28
N GLN A 836 -2.52 -28.42 -34.58
CA GLN A 836 -2.91 -29.70 -35.17
C GLN A 836 -2.06 -30.87 -34.64
N THR A 837 -0.76 -30.66 -34.46
CA THR A 837 0.18 -31.68 -33.95
C THR A 837 -0.11 -32.00 -32.48
N ALA A 838 -0.34 -30.97 -31.66
CA ALA A 838 -0.70 -31.08 -30.25
C ALA A 838 -2.01 -31.86 -30.05
N ILE A 839 -3.10 -31.46 -30.71
CA ILE A 839 -4.42 -32.08 -30.53
C ILE A 839 -4.47 -33.50 -31.15
N ASN A 840 -3.65 -33.79 -32.18
CA ASN A 840 -3.46 -35.17 -32.65
C ASN A 840 -2.73 -36.04 -31.61
N ASN A 841 -1.89 -35.45 -30.75
CA ASN A 841 -1.17 -36.14 -29.67
C ASN A 841 -1.93 -36.11 -28.32
N ARG A 842 -3.24 -35.85 -28.37
CA ARG A 842 -4.11 -35.78 -27.18
C ARG A 842 -4.29 -37.14 -26.50
N VAL A 843 -4.60 -37.10 -25.21
CA VAL A 843 -5.11 -38.26 -24.47
C VAL A 843 -6.52 -38.56 -24.96
N SER A 844 -6.73 -39.77 -25.48
CA SER A 844 -8.01 -40.18 -26.06
C SER A 844 -9.04 -40.49 -24.96
N GLY A 845 -10.31 -40.18 -25.23
CA GLY A 845 -11.43 -40.54 -24.34
C GLY A 845 -11.84 -39.48 -23.30
N ILE A 846 -11.22 -38.30 -23.32
CA ILE A 846 -11.52 -37.15 -22.43
C ILE A 846 -12.46 -36.13 -23.12
N GLU A 847 -13.15 -36.51 -24.19
CA GLU A 847 -13.97 -35.57 -24.97
C GLU A 847 -15.33 -35.34 -24.30
N LEU A 848 -15.36 -34.46 -23.30
CA LEU A 848 -16.55 -34.10 -22.53
C LEU A 848 -17.21 -32.84 -23.11
N ALA A 849 -18.20 -33.03 -23.99
CA ALA A 849 -19.07 -31.94 -24.46
C ALA A 849 -20.27 -31.80 -23.52
N ILE A 850 -20.15 -30.92 -22.51
CA ILE A 850 -21.21 -30.69 -21.52
C ILE A 850 -21.97 -29.38 -21.76
N GLY A 851 -23.23 -29.33 -21.31
CA GLY A 851 -24.08 -28.14 -21.42
C GLY A 851 -23.58 -26.97 -20.59
N ASN A 852 -24.15 -25.77 -20.79
CA ASN A 852 -23.81 -24.61 -19.95
C ASN A 852 -24.29 -24.87 -18.52
N GLN A 853 -23.52 -24.42 -17.52
CA GLN A 853 -23.75 -24.62 -16.08
C GLN A 853 -23.87 -26.10 -15.68
N GLN A 854 -23.16 -26.98 -16.39
CA GLN A 854 -23.13 -28.41 -16.09
C GLN A 854 -21.74 -28.87 -15.69
N THR A 855 -21.71 -30.00 -14.99
CA THR A 855 -20.51 -30.74 -14.64
C THR A 855 -20.50 -32.06 -15.40
N GLY A 856 -19.34 -32.45 -15.94
CA GLY A 856 -19.12 -33.75 -16.57
C GLY A 856 -17.91 -34.44 -16.01
N THR A 857 -17.95 -35.77 -15.95
CA THR A 857 -16.81 -36.58 -15.50
C THR A 857 -16.51 -37.69 -16.49
N ALA A 858 -15.24 -37.93 -16.76
CA ALA A 858 -14.72 -39.07 -17.50
C ALA A 858 -13.60 -39.74 -16.72
N THR A 859 -13.30 -40.98 -17.05
CA THR A 859 -12.14 -41.70 -16.53
C THR A 859 -11.28 -42.18 -17.68
N GLY A 860 -9.97 -42.11 -17.54
CA GLY A 860 -9.02 -42.60 -18.54
C GLY A 860 -7.68 -42.93 -17.91
N SER A 861 -6.67 -43.06 -18.76
CA SER A 861 -5.33 -43.45 -18.34
C SER A 861 -4.30 -42.44 -18.85
N LEU A 862 -3.37 -42.05 -17.97
CA LEU A 862 -2.19 -41.26 -18.29
C LEU A 862 -0.96 -42.16 -18.18
N ASP A 863 -0.06 -42.14 -19.16
CA ASP A 863 1.16 -42.94 -19.10
C ASP A 863 2.20 -42.25 -18.21
N GLY A 864 2.80 -43.00 -17.29
CA GLY A 864 3.98 -42.55 -16.55
C GLY A 864 5.20 -42.32 -17.47
N GLY A 865 6.13 -41.48 -17.03
CA GLY A 865 7.30 -41.08 -17.81
C GLY A 865 6.99 -40.02 -18.87
N ALA A 866 5.94 -39.21 -18.66
CA ALA A 866 5.44 -38.23 -19.63
C ALA A 866 5.04 -36.91 -18.99
N LEU A 867 4.96 -35.87 -19.80
CA LEU A 867 4.39 -34.57 -19.45
C LEU A 867 3.10 -34.36 -20.24
N TYR A 868 2.08 -33.77 -19.63
CA TYR A 868 0.81 -33.46 -20.29
C TYR A 868 0.42 -31.99 -20.12
N ALA A 869 0.01 -31.34 -21.19
CA ALA A 869 -0.49 -29.96 -21.18
C ALA A 869 -2.00 -29.92 -21.52
N PRO A 870 -2.77 -28.99 -20.93
CA PRO A 870 -4.18 -28.81 -21.25
C PRO A 870 -4.39 -28.00 -22.54
N PHE A 871 -5.55 -28.19 -23.16
CA PHE A 871 -6.02 -27.35 -24.27
C PHE A 871 -7.55 -27.22 -24.25
N ILE A 872 -8.04 -26.18 -24.91
CA ILE A 872 -9.46 -25.94 -25.18
C ILE A 872 -9.68 -25.77 -26.68
N VAL A 873 -10.75 -26.35 -27.22
CA VAL A 873 -11.30 -26.07 -28.54
C VAL A 873 -12.61 -25.32 -28.35
N VAL A 874 -12.63 -24.07 -28.77
CA VAL A 874 -13.72 -23.13 -28.53
C VAL A 874 -14.87 -23.34 -29.51
N ASN A 875 -16.09 -23.36 -28.96
CA ASN A 875 -17.36 -23.43 -29.70
C ASN A 875 -17.42 -24.53 -30.79
N SER A 876 -16.70 -25.63 -30.60
CA SER A 876 -16.58 -26.70 -31.58
C SER A 876 -16.15 -28.00 -30.92
N THR A 877 -16.16 -29.08 -31.72
CA THR A 877 -15.63 -30.38 -31.29
C THR A 877 -14.19 -30.54 -31.74
N ILE A 878 -13.43 -31.36 -31.02
CA ILE A 878 -12.06 -31.72 -31.42
C ILE A 878 -12.03 -32.32 -32.83
N SER A 879 -13.03 -33.14 -33.19
CA SER A 879 -13.13 -33.73 -34.53
C SER A 879 -13.30 -32.66 -35.63
N ASN A 880 -14.13 -31.64 -35.39
CA ASN A 880 -14.33 -30.53 -36.34
C ASN A 880 -13.08 -29.66 -36.48
N PHE A 881 -12.37 -29.43 -35.37
CA PHE A 881 -11.09 -28.71 -35.40
C PHE A 881 -10.07 -29.49 -36.25
N LEU A 882 -9.89 -30.78 -35.97
CA LEU A 882 -8.91 -31.62 -36.67
C LEU A 882 -9.23 -31.81 -38.16
N SER A 883 -10.50 -31.73 -38.56
CA SER A 883 -10.92 -31.79 -39.97
C SER A 883 -10.89 -30.42 -40.68
N GLY A 884 -10.48 -29.35 -39.99
CA GLY A 884 -10.51 -27.98 -40.51
C GLY A 884 -11.92 -27.46 -40.80
N SER A 885 -12.95 -28.07 -40.20
CA SER A 885 -14.35 -27.73 -40.42
C SER A 885 -14.89 -26.67 -39.44
N GLY A 886 -14.09 -26.28 -38.44
CA GLY A 886 -14.34 -25.14 -37.55
C GLY A 886 -13.83 -25.34 -36.13
N GLY A 887 -13.72 -24.25 -35.38
CA GLY A 887 -13.17 -24.20 -34.01
C GLY A 887 -11.81 -23.51 -33.97
N GLU A 888 -11.55 -22.82 -32.87
CA GLU A 888 -10.25 -22.26 -32.52
C GLU A 888 -9.70 -23.03 -31.31
N ALA A 889 -8.38 -23.19 -31.19
CA ALA A 889 -7.79 -23.88 -30.06
C ALA A 889 -6.83 -22.98 -29.28
N PHE A 890 -6.92 -23.01 -27.95
CA PHE A 890 -5.99 -22.33 -27.06
C PHE A 890 -5.23 -23.31 -26.19
N PHE A 891 -3.99 -22.93 -25.87
CA PHE A 891 -2.97 -23.71 -25.18
C PHE A 891 -2.28 -22.83 -24.11
N ILE A 892 -1.59 -23.46 -23.14
CA ILE A 892 -0.80 -22.76 -22.10
C ILE A 892 0.41 -22.01 -22.69
N TYR A 893 0.82 -22.37 -23.90
CA TYR A 893 1.93 -21.73 -24.59
C TYR A 893 1.39 -20.61 -25.46
N THR A 894 1.53 -19.36 -25.02
CA THR A 894 0.99 -18.17 -25.73
C THR A 894 1.43 -18.09 -27.19
N ALA A 895 2.65 -18.52 -27.52
CA ALA A 895 3.13 -18.59 -28.90
C ALA A 895 2.30 -19.55 -29.79
N ALA A 896 1.61 -20.53 -29.22
CA ALA A 896 0.69 -21.41 -29.94
C ALA A 896 -0.71 -20.82 -30.13
N ASN A 897 -1.05 -19.73 -29.44
CA ASN A 897 -2.37 -19.08 -29.51
C ASN A 897 -2.36 -18.01 -30.61
N SER A 898 -3.43 -17.94 -31.40
CA SER A 898 -3.50 -17.06 -32.57
C SER A 898 -3.45 -15.56 -32.24
N ASP A 899 -3.76 -15.18 -31.00
CA ASP A 899 -3.72 -13.82 -30.48
C ASP A 899 -2.53 -13.54 -29.54
N ASN A 900 -1.66 -14.53 -29.31
CA ASN A 900 -0.56 -14.48 -28.34
C ASN A 900 -0.99 -14.16 -26.90
N THR A 901 -2.25 -14.43 -26.55
CA THR A 901 -2.77 -14.22 -25.19
C THR A 901 -2.70 -15.52 -24.40
N ASP A 902 -2.60 -15.42 -23.08
CA ASP A 902 -2.73 -16.57 -22.19
C ASP A 902 -4.21 -16.81 -21.89
N HIS A 903 -4.68 -18.03 -22.15
CA HIS A 903 -6.07 -18.43 -21.98
C HIS A 903 -6.23 -19.49 -20.91
N ILE A 904 -5.15 -19.95 -20.27
CA ILE A 904 -5.21 -21.09 -19.36
C ILE A 904 -4.35 -20.83 -18.14
N VAL A 905 -4.97 -20.83 -16.95
CA VAL A 905 -4.28 -20.66 -15.67
C VAL A 905 -4.44 -21.89 -14.79
N LEU A 906 -3.47 -22.12 -13.91
CA LEU A 906 -3.52 -23.20 -12.92
C LEU A 906 -4.23 -22.71 -11.65
N LEU A 907 -5.42 -23.27 -11.38
CA LEU A 907 -6.32 -22.92 -10.26
C LEU A 907 -6.23 -23.90 -9.06
N GLY A 908 -5.33 -24.87 -9.14
CA GLY A 908 -5.15 -25.90 -8.12
C GLY A 908 -4.37 -27.08 -8.67
N ASP A 909 -4.21 -28.12 -7.85
CA ASP A 909 -3.55 -29.36 -8.23
C ASP A 909 -4.25 -29.99 -9.44
N ASN A 910 -3.54 -30.00 -10.57
CA ASN A 910 -4.04 -30.40 -11.89
C ASN A 910 -5.43 -29.84 -12.23
N THR A 911 -5.70 -28.60 -11.79
CA THR A 911 -6.96 -27.89 -12.00
C THR A 911 -6.70 -26.64 -12.82
N PHE A 912 -7.33 -26.56 -13.99
CA PHE A 912 -7.05 -25.53 -14.99
C PHE A 912 -8.30 -24.70 -15.27
N GLY A 913 -8.18 -23.38 -15.20
CA GLY A 913 -9.20 -22.42 -15.63
C GLY A 913 -8.95 -21.97 -17.07
N PHE A 914 -10.00 -21.69 -17.82
CA PHE A 914 -9.90 -21.34 -19.24
C PHE A 914 -10.70 -20.08 -19.56
N GLU A 915 -10.19 -19.30 -20.51
CA GLU A 915 -10.88 -18.24 -21.25
C GLU A 915 -11.23 -18.73 -22.66
N ASP A 916 -12.47 -18.54 -23.09
CA ASP A 916 -12.96 -19.03 -24.39
C ASP A 916 -13.04 -17.94 -25.48
N LEU A 917 -12.68 -16.69 -25.17
CA LEU A 917 -12.68 -15.56 -26.10
C LEU A 917 -11.28 -15.07 -26.45
N LEU A 918 -11.09 -14.67 -27.72
CA LEU A 918 -9.87 -14.01 -28.21
C LEU A 918 -9.53 -12.76 -27.38
N GLY A 919 -8.24 -12.54 -27.16
CA GLY A 919 -7.70 -11.45 -26.35
C GLY A 919 -7.90 -11.68 -24.85
N GLY A 920 -8.21 -12.91 -24.43
CA GLY A 920 -8.39 -13.30 -23.03
C GLY A 920 -9.73 -12.93 -22.41
N GLY A 921 -10.74 -12.62 -23.23
CA GLY A 921 -12.12 -12.39 -22.74
C GLY A 921 -12.23 -11.32 -21.66
N ASP A 922 -12.82 -11.68 -20.53
CA ASP A 922 -12.90 -10.89 -19.30
C ASP A 922 -11.86 -11.29 -18.24
N LEU A 923 -10.96 -12.21 -18.56
CA LEU A 923 -9.79 -12.62 -17.76
C LEU A 923 -10.16 -13.13 -16.37
N ASP A 924 -11.32 -13.77 -16.23
CA ASP A 924 -11.79 -14.42 -15.01
C ASP A 924 -11.58 -15.95 -15.02
N PHE A 925 -11.21 -16.53 -16.17
CA PHE A 925 -10.83 -17.93 -16.40
C PHE A 925 -11.87 -18.96 -15.92
N ASN A 926 -13.15 -18.59 -15.87
CA ASN A 926 -14.22 -19.45 -15.38
C ASN A 926 -15.10 -20.10 -16.47
N ASP A 927 -14.89 -19.74 -17.74
CA ASP A 927 -15.67 -20.27 -18.88
C ASP A 927 -15.67 -21.81 -18.88
N VAL A 928 -14.50 -22.39 -18.55
CA VAL A 928 -14.33 -23.80 -18.25
C VAL A 928 -13.35 -23.95 -17.09
N VAL A 929 -13.64 -24.84 -16.14
CA VAL A 929 -12.68 -25.36 -15.18
C VAL A 929 -12.50 -26.86 -15.41
N PHE A 930 -11.26 -27.32 -15.57
CA PHE A 930 -10.90 -28.70 -15.85
C PHE A 930 -10.00 -29.26 -14.75
N ASN A 931 -10.52 -30.19 -13.96
CA ASN A 931 -9.83 -30.83 -12.85
C ASN A 931 -9.44 -32.28 -13.20
N VAL A 932 -8.22 -32.67 -12.87
CA VAL A 932 -7.67 -34.00 -13.15
C VAL A 932 -7.18 -34.66 -11.85
N VAL A 933 -7.87 -35.69 -11.39
CA VAL A 933 -7.47 -36.47 -10.22
C VAL A 933 -6.79 -37.76 -10.67
N ILE A 934 -5.50 -37.90 -10.38
CA ILE A 934 -4.69 -39.09 -10.70
C ILE A 934 -4.70 -40.01 -9.48
N GLY A 935 -5.06 -41.28 -9.68
CA GLY A 935 -5.29 -42.28 -8.62
C GLY A 935 -4.15 -43.27 -8.38
#